data_AF-A0A6A6JF01-F1
#
_entry.id   AF-A0A6A6JF01-F1
#
_cell.length_a   1.000
_cell.length_b   1.000
_cell.length_c   1.000
_cell.angle_alpha   90.00
_cell.angle_beta   90.00
_cell.angle_gamma   90.00
#
_symmetry.space_group_name_H-M   'P 1'
#
loop_
_entity.id
_entity.type
_entity.pdbx_description
1 polymer ?
#
loop_
_entity_poly.entity_id
_entity_poly.type
_entity_poly.pdbx_seq_one_letter_code
_entity_poly.pdbx_strand_id
1 'polypeptide(L)'
;MSSSNRGGPSNTRPNKRGREDDDLPSSAALPPSSPPPSSPPIPAMDDEDIDPMDYEDDLLRDPDDLDEEVEERDGIDLFNEDFERDYGTRENDAYEAQDIDDQEYDELDPAARRELERRLNARDREARRHMPTAWLADDDEGLEGLTRQPRRRRNRYDEEPDRMDEEDDIMNEELTLEALSDVKAASLPDWIALPAVARTIAREFRSFLLEYTDEHNDSVYGNRIRTLGEVNAESLEVSFDHLVESKATLGFFLANAPAEMLKIFDQVAMEVTLLQYPDYERIHAEIHVRITDLPVQYTLRQLRQSHLNCLVRVSGVVTRRSGVFPQLKYVKFDCTKCGVTLGPFHQDSNVEVKISFCSMCQSRGPFTVNSEKTVYRNYQKLTLQESPGTVPAGRLPRHREVILLWDLIDAAKPGEEIEVTGIYRNNYDAALNNKNGFPVFATIIEANHVVKSHDQLAGFRLTEEDEREIRKLSKDPKIVDKIINSIAPSIYGHTDIKTAVALSLFGGVSKEAPGRMSIRGDINVLLLGDPGTAKSQILKYVEKTAHRAVFATGQGASAVGLTASVRRDPMTSEWTLEGGALVLADKGTCLIDEFDKMNDQDRTSIHEAMEQQTISISKAGIVTTLQARCAVVAAANPIGGRYNSTRPFSENVELTEPILSRFDILCVVRDTVDPTEDERLANFVVNSHGRAHPLKAPAYGFAADKSQQTHEDETTQQTQMEVDDDMPPQEGEIPQELLRKYILYAREKCRPKLYQIDQDKVARLFADMRRESLATGAYPITVRHLEAIIRISEAFCKMRLSDYCAAQDIDRAIAVAVDSFVGSQKISAKKALARAFAKYTLNRPGAVRAPARAARTERVAA
;
A
#
# COMPACT_ATOMS: atom_id res chain seq x y z
N MET A 1 77.83 -6.15 39.44
CA MET A 1 78.52 -5.97 38.14
C MET A 1 77.49 -5.46 37.14
N SER A 2 77.76 -4.54 36.23
CA SER A 2 78.92 -3.65 36.02
C SER A 2 78.48 -2.49 35.11
N SER A 3 79.17 -1.35 35.17
CA SER A 3 78.80 -0.11 34.45
C SER A 3 79.20 -0.11 32.97
N SER A 4 78.43 0.59 32.12
CA SER A 4 78.87 1.65 31.16
C SER A 4 77.85 1.95 30.05
N ASN A 5 77.91 3.05 29.27
CA ASN A 5 78.20 4.48 29.50
C ASN A 5 77.97 5.29 28.17
N ARG A 6 78.04 6.64 28.20
CA ARG A 6 77.91 7.66 27.11
C ARG A 6 76.46 8.01 26.73
N GLY A 7 76.03 9.28 26.53
CA GLY A 7 76.63 10.64 26.63
C GLY A 7 75.96 11.55 25.57
N GLY A 8 75.39 12.75 25.80
CA GLY A 8 75.92 14.03 26.37
C GLY A 8 76.22 15.05 25.23
N PRO A 9 76.36 16.39 25.42
CA PRO A 9 76.13 17.27 26.59
C PRO A 9 75.56 18.71 26.30
N SER A 10 75.62 19.61 27.31
CA SER A 10 75.52 21.12 27.35
C SER A 10 74.20 21.71 27.92
N ASN A 11 74.12 22.43 29.06
CA ASN A 11 74.71 23.70 29.63
C ASN A 11 73.82 24.95 29.38
N THR A 12 73.60 25.94 30.30
CA THR A 12 74.26 26.33 31.59
C THR A 12 73.29 27.09 32.57
N ARG A 13 73.77 27.55 33.76
CA ARG A 13 73.07 28.35 34.85
C ARG A 13 73.59 29.83 34.93
N PRO A 14 73.47 30.72 35.99
CA PRO A 14 72.76 30.72 37.31
C PRO A 14 72.20 32.09 37.93
N ASN A 15 71.42 32.00 39.04
CA ASN A 15 71.26 32.88 40.25
C ASN A 15 71.03 34.44 40.27
N LYS A 16 69.98 34.92 41.00
CA LYS A 16 70.05 35.82 42.23
C LYS A 16 68.68 36.12 42.94
N ARG A 17 68.63 37.03 43.95
CA ARG A 17 67.52 37.35 44.91
C ARG A 17 66.89 38.77 44.73
N GLY A 18 65.68 39.01 45.28
CA GLY A 18 65.01 40.31 45.53
C GLY A 18 63.80 40.23 46.51
N ARG A 19 63.17 41.37 46.86
CA ARG A 19 61.91 41.63 47.64
C ARG A 19 61.16 42.82 46.95
N GLU A 20 60.10 43.51 47.40
CA GLU A 20 59.32 43.73 48.66
C GLU A 20 57.80 43.90 48.30
N ASP A 21 56.84 44.19 49.21
CA ASP A 21 56.13 43.35 50.22
C ASP A 21 54.73 44.03 50.56
N ASP A 22 53.94 43.51 51.53
CA ASP A 22 52.68 44.02 52.19
C ASP A 22 51.30 44.12 51.45
N ASP A 23 50.23 43.47 51.98
CA ASP A 23 49.10 44.09 52.77
C ASP A 23 48.03 43.04 53.28
N LEU A 24 47.14 43.40 54.23
CA LEU A 24 46.26 42.50 55.06
C LEU A 24 44.95 43.21 55.58
N PRO A 25 44.01 42.65 56.41
CA PRO A 25 43.64 41.26 56.82
C PRO A 25 42.08 40.94 56.85
N SER A 26 41.69 39.78 57.45
CA SER A 26 40.40 39.49 58.16
C SER A 26 39.10 39.18 57.37
N SER A 27 38.13 38.37 57.85
CA SER A 27 38.10 37.40 58.99
C SER A 27 36.87 36.43 59.01
N ALA A 28 37.13 35.13 59.18
CA ALA A 28 36.48 34.12 60.08
C ALA A 28 34.95 33.82 60.18
N ALA A 29 34.68 32.52 60.38
CA ALA A 29 33.60 31.87 61.19
C ALA A 29 32.28 31.34 60.54
N LEU A 30 31.76 30.28 61.19
CA LEU A 30 30.49 29.52 61.03
C LEU A 30 29.47 29.99 62.12
N PRO A 31 28.18 29.53 62.28
CA PRO A 31 27.53 28.29 61.80
C PRO A 31 26.08 28.44 61.16
N PRO A 32 24.94 27.85 61.62
CA PRO A 32 24.26 26.75 60.88
C PRO A 32 22.72 26.85 60.61
N SER A 33 22.16 25.77 60.02
CA SER A 33 20.76 25.25 60.04
C SER A 33 19.61 25.91 59.22
N SER A 34 19.26 25.26 58.09
CA SER A 34 17.95 24.64 57.68
C SER A 34 16.57 25.18 58.18
N PRO A 35 15.43 25.04 57.42
CA PRO A 35 15.16 24.38 56.13
C PRO A 35 14.39 25.32 55.11
N PRO A 36 13.61 24.88 54.08
CA PRO A 36 13.33 25.70 52.87
C PRO A 36 11.87 26.24 52.68
N PRO A 37 11.67 27.20 51.75
CA PRO A 37 10.37 27.62 51.22
C PRO A 37 10.10 27.18 49.76
N SER A 38 8.85 27.39 49.29
CA SER A 38 8.30 26.99 47.99
C SER A 38 8.26 28.10 46.92
N SER A 39 8.17 27.68 45.64
CA SER A 39 7.57 28.36 44.46
C SER A 39 7.88 29.84 44.16
N PRO A 40 8.51 30.18 43.00
CA PRO A 40 8.68 31.56 42.54
C PRO A 40 7.42 32.15 41.87
N PRO A 41 7.26 33.50 41.80
CA PRO A 41 6.02 34.17 41.38
C PRO A 41 6.04 34.81 39.97
N ILE A 42 4.88 35.39 39.62
CA ILE A 42 4.61 36.24 38.43
C ILE A 42 5.19 37.67 38.64
N PRO A 43 5.75 38.35 37.62
CA PRO A 43 6.06 39.78 37.64
C PRO A 43 4.89 40.65 37.12
N ALA A 44 4.78 41.89 37.62
CA ALA A 44 3.79 42.90 37.23
C ALA A 44 4.42 43.97 36.29
N MET A 45 3.64 44.64 35.41
CA MET A 45 3.07 46.01 35.54
C MET A 45 4.09 47.14 35.86
N ASP A 46 4.03 48.36 35.28
CA ASP A 46 3.41 48.87 34.03
C ASP A 46 4.38 49.96 33.41
N ASP A 47 4.15 51.21 32.96
CA ASP A 47 3.02 52.16 32.81
C ASP A 47 3.37 53.25 31.74
N GLU A 48 2.49 53.62 30.77
CA GLU A 48 2.45 54.95 30.10
C GLU A 48 1.19 55.14 29.18
N ASP A 49 0.48 56.28 29.30
CA ASP A 49 -0.92 56.48 28.82
C ASP A 49 -1.10 57.31 27.51
N ILE A 50 -2.16 57.02 26.72
CA ILE A 50 -2.90 57.97 25.85
C ILE A 50 -4.42 57.64 25.84
N ASP A 51 -5.28 58.66 25.88
CA ASP A 51 -6.77 58.61 25.91
C ASP A 51 -7.46 58.13 24.60
N PRO A 52 -8.75 57.70 24.67
CA PRO A 52 -9.49 57.11 23.54
C PRO A 52 -10.33 58.09 22.70
N MET A 53 -10.58 57.72 21.44
CA MET A 53 -11.64 58.26 20.56
C MET A 53 -12.10 57.15 19.61
N ASP A 54 -13.40 56.98 19.41
CA ASP A 54 -13.98 55.89 18.61
C ASP A 54 -13.63 55.98 17.12
N TYR A 55 -13.29 54.82 16.52
CA TYR A 55 -13.79 54.39 15.21
C TYR A 55 -13.95 52.87 15.21
N GLU A 56 -14.95 52.38 14.47
CA GLU A 56 -15.36 50.97 14.44
C GLU A 56 -14.32 50.06 13.77
N ASP A 57 -14.19 48.82 14.24
CA ASP A 57 -13.43 47.75 13.55
C ASP A 57 -14.29 46.48 13.49
N ASP A 58 -14.31 45.82 12.32
CA ASP A 58 -15.23 44.74 12.00
C ASP A 58 -14.76 43.40 12.62
N LEU A 59 -15.31 43.06 13.78
CA LEU A 59 -15.20 41.71 14.34
C LEU A 59 -16.01 40.73 13.48
N LEU A 60 -15.32 40.05 12.57
CA LEU A 60 -15.83 38.93 11.79
C LEU A 60 -16.27 37.79 12.72
N ARG A 61 -17.58 37.75 13.01
CA ARG A 61 -18.28 36.69 13.75
C ARG A 61 -18.06 35.34 13.06
N ASP A 62 -17.71 34.30 13.82
CA ASP A 62 -17.59 32.94 13.28
C ASP A 62 -18.98 32.44 12.82
N PRO A 63 -19.06 31.68 11.71
CA PRO A 63 -20.34 31.27 11.13
C PRO A 63 -21.05 30.17 11.92
N ASP A 64 -20.34 29.46 12.81
CA ASP A 64 -20.90 28.37 13.62
C ASP A 64 -21.87 28.90 14.70
N ASP A 65 -21.74 30.17 15.12
CA ASP A 65 -22.60 30.85 16.12
C ASP A 65 -24.03 31.20 15.60
N LEU A 66 -24.37 30.86 14.36
CA LEU A 66 -25.67 31.19 13.74
C LEU A 66 -26.64 30.02 13.62
N ASP A 67 -26.16 28.77 13.67
CA ASP A 67 -27.05 27.60 13.62
C ASP A 67 -27.70 27.32 15.00
N GLU A 68 -27.00 27.61 16.12
CA GLU A 68 -27.58 27.48 17.47
C GLU A 68 -28.73 28.50 17.72
N GLU A 69 -28.62 29.75 17.23
CA GLU A 69 -29.71 30.76 17.29
C GLU A 69 -30.96 30.38 16.48
N VAL A 70 -30.88 29.36 15.61
CA VAL A 70 -32.01 28.88 14.79
C VAL A 70 -32.70 27.69 15.45
N GLU A 71 -31.97 26.72 16.01
CA GLU A 71 -32.58 25.56 16.68
C GLU A 71 -33.30 25.93 17.99
N GLU A 72 -32.84 26.95 18.73
CA GLU A 72 -33.56 27.45 19.92
C GLU A 72 -34.94 28.06 19.60
N ARG A 73 -35.22 28.41 18.34
CA ARG A 73 -36.39 29.24 17.98
C ARG A 73 -37.70 28.47 17.78
N ASP A 74 -37.63 27.18 17.51
CA ASP A 74 -38.77 26.24 17.52
C ASP A 74 -38.79 25.37 18.80
N GLY A 75 -37.88 25.64 19.75
CA GLY A 75 -37.89 25.03 21.08
C GLY A 75 -39.02 25.58 21.96
N ILE A 76 -39.84 24.70 22.52
CA ILE A 76 -40.84 25.08 23.54
C ILE A 76 -40.09 25.30 24.86
N ASP A 77 -39.91 26.56 25.25
CA ASP A 77 -39.29 26.93 26.52
C ASP A 77 -40.16 26.49 27.72
N LEU A 78 -39.65 25.48 28.44
CA LEU A 78 -40.32 24.83 29.57
C LEU A 78 -40.15 25.56 30.92
N PHE A 79 -39.43 26.68 30.97
CA PHE A 79 -39.04 27.35 32.23
C PHE A 79 -39.45 28.83 32.34
N ASN A 80 -40.33 29.30 31.48
CA ASN A 80 -40.83 30.68 31.48
C ASN A 80 -41.94 30.93 32.54
N GLU A 81 -42.24 32.21 32.84
CA GLU A 81 -43.14 32.59 33.95
C GLU A 81 -44.61 32.15 33.76
N ASP A 82 -45.02 31.76 32.55
CA ASP A 82 -46.36 31.21 32.26
C ASP A 82 -46.55 29.74 32.72
N PHE A 83 -45.52 29.07 33.28
CA PHE A 83 -45.58 27.67 33.76
C PHE A 83 -46.78 27.37 34.70
N GLU A 84 -47.17 28.32 35.55
CA GLU A 84 -48.33 28.15 36.46
C GLU A 84 -49.68 28.04 35.73
N ARG A 85 -49.78 28.44 34.44
CA ARG A 85 -51.03 28.35 33.68
C ARG A 85 -51.41 26.94 33.25
N ASP A 86 -50.44 26.09 32.89
CA ASP A 86 -50.74 24.73 32.43
C ASP A 86 -51.09 23.76 33.58
N TYR A 87 -50.83 24.17 34.83
CA TYR A 87 -51.40 23.53 36.03
C TYR A 87 -52.80 24.07 36.39
N GLY A 88 -53.33 25.04 35.65
CA GLY A 88 -54.72 25.49 35.78
C GLY A 88 -55.69 24.45 35.20
N THR A 89 -56.64 23.99 36.02
CA THR A 89 -57.63 22.98 35.61
C THR A 89 -58.42 23.43 34.36
N ARG A 90 -58.21 22.75 33.23
CA ARG A 90 -58.95 22.98 32.00
C ARG A 90 -60.38 22.41 32.16
N GLU A 91 -61.41 23.19 31.81
CA GLU A 91 -62.83 22.83 32.07
C GLU A 91 -63.32 21.55 31.34
N ASN A 92 -62.53 21.00 30.42
CA ASN A 92 -62.85 19.80 29.64
C ASN A 92 -61.99 18.56 29.99
N ASP A 93 -61.23 18.58 31.09
CA ASP A 93 -60.36 17.46 31.50
C ASP A 93 -61.15 16.36 32.24
N ALA A 94 -62.20 15.86 31.58
CA ALA A 94 -63.08 14.81 32.05
C ALA A 94 -63.28 13.75 30.95
N TYR A 95 -63.06 12.48 31.31
CA TYR A 95 -63.29 11.36 30.41
C TYR A 95 -64.76 11.29 29.96
N GLU A 96 -65.02 10.89 28.72
CA GLU A 96 -66.37 10.55 28.28
C GLU A 96 -66.86 9.32 29.07
N ALA A 97 -67.84 9.53 29.94
CA ALA A 97 -68.33 8.55 30.93
C ALA A 97 -69.15 7.38 30.33
N GLN A 98 -68.79 6.94 29.12
CA GLN A 98 -69.43 5.83 28.42
C GLN A 98 -68.60 4.52 28.51
N ASP A 99 -67.28 4.63 28.69
CA ASP A 99 -66.34 3.51 28.81
C ASP A 99 -65.74 3.33 30.24
N ILE A 100 -66.25 4.06 31.24
CA ILE A 100 -65.85 3.91 32.65
C ILE A 100 -66.98 3.23 33.43
N ASP A 101 -66.72 2.02 33.93
CA ASP A 101 -67.63 1.25 34.76
C ASP A 101 -67.25 1.40 36.25
N ASP A 102 -67.62 2.53 36.86
CA ASP A 102 -67.35 2.88 38.27
C ASP A 102 -68.20 2.07 39.28
N GLN A 103 -68.59 0.83 38.95
CA GLN A 103 -69.33 -0.05 39.86
C GLN A 103 -68.36 -0.85 40.74
N GLU A 104 -68.43 -0.60 42.05
CA GLU A 104 -67.70 -1.37 43.06
C GLU A 104 -68.31 -2.78 43.18
N TYR A 105 -67.73 -3.74 42.47
CA TYR A 105 -68.17 -5.14 42.47
C TYR A 105 -67.66 -5.90 43.71
N ASP A 106 -68.59 -6.44 44.50
CA ASP A 106 -68.31 -7.43 45.56
C ASP A 106 -67.46 -8.61 45.04
N GLU A 107 -66.59 -9.18 45.89
CA GLU A 107 -65.75 -10.33 45.53
C GLU A 107 -66.59 -11.54 45.06
N LEU A 108 -66.51 -11.88 43.76
CA LEU A 108 -67.27 -13.00 43.19
C LEU A 108 -66.90 -14.34 43.86
N ASP A 109 -67.93 -14.99 44.39
CA ASP A 109 -67.84 -16.32 45.03
C ASP A 109 -67.05 -17.34 44.17
N PRO A 110 -66.14 -18.14 44.76
CA PRO A 110 -65.28 -19.06 44.00
C PRO A 110 -66.00 -20.16 43.20
N ALA A 111 -67.32 -20.37 43.38
CA ALA A 111 -68.11 -21.19 42.47
C ALA A 111 -68.42 -20.44 41.17
N ALA A 112 -68.91 -19.19 41.27
CA ALA A 112 -69.24 -18.34 40.12
C ALA A 112 -68.00 -18.04 39.26
N ARG A 113 -66.85 -17.76 39.89
CA ARG A 113 -65.58 -17.50 39.18
C ARG A 113 -65.16 -18.69 38.30
N ARG A 114 -65.29 -19.93 38.79
CA ARG A 114 -65.02 -21.18 38.04
C ARG A 114 -66.06 -21.51 36.96
N GLU A 115 -67.21 -20.85 36.95
CA GLU A 115 -68.22 -21.01 35.89
C GLU A 115 -68.01 -19.98 34.78
N LEU A 116 -67.69 -18.74 35.14
CA LEU A 116 -67.21 -17.70 34.21
C LEU A 116 -65.97 -18.14 33.44
N GLU A 117 -64.95 -18.63 34.15
CA GLU A 117 -63.68 -19.13 33.59
C GLU A 117 -63.87 -20.34 32.64
N ARG A 118 -64.87 -21.18 32.93
CA ARG A 118 -65.26 -22.31 32.08
C ARG A 118 -66.01 -21.87 30.83
N ARG A 119 -66.81 -20.80 30.93
CA ARG A 119 -67.52 -20.17 29.80
C ARG A 119 -66.58 -19.41 28.87
N LEU A 120 -65.56 -18.74 29.43
CA LEU A 120 -64.42 -18.18 28.70
C LEU A 120 -63.69 -19.27 27.91
N ASN A 121 -63.21 -20.32 28.59
CA ASN A 121 -62.53 -21.45 27.95
C ASN A 121 -63.37 -22.18 26.88
N ALA A 122 -64.71 -22.18 26.99
CA ALA A 122 -65.60 -22.72 25.96
C ALA A 122 -65.58 -21.85 24.69
N ARG A 123 -65.74 -20.53 24.84
CA ARG A 123 -65.67 -19.55 23.73
C ARG A 123 -64.30 -19.57 23.05
N ASP A 124 -63.23 -19.64 23.82
CA ASP A 124 -61.86 -19.62 23.30
C ASP A 124 -61.51 -20.95 22.59
N ARG A 125 -62.17 -22.06 22.96
CA ARG A 125 -62.14 -23.33 22.21
C ARG A 125 -62.90 -23.25 20.88
N GLU A 126 -64.00 -22.51 20.81
CA GLU A 126 -64.72 -22.27 19.54
C GLU A 126 -63.91 -21.34 18.63
N ALA A 127 -63.25 -20.31 19.18
CA ALA A 127 -62.31 -19.46 18.44
C ALA A 127 -61.11 -20.27 17.89
N ARG A 128 -60.45 -21.08 18.73
CA ARG A 128 -59.38 -22.00 18.31
C ARG A 128 -59.81 -23.02 17.25
N ARG A 129 -61.12 -23.30 17.11
CA ARG A 129 -61.66 -24.22 16.10
C ARG A 129 -61.80 -23.62 14.70
N HIS A 130 -61.65 -22.30 14.55
CA HIS A 130 -61.70 -21.60 13.27
C HIS A 130 -60.32 -21.18 12.73
N MET A 131 -59.23 -21.45 13.46
CA MET A 131 -57.86 -21.24 12.96
C MET A 131 -57.35 -22.44 12.12
N PRO A 132 -56.73 -22.22 10.95
CA PRO A 132 -56.07 -23.28 10.19
C PRO A 132 -54.85 -23.88 10.92
N THR A 133 -54.58 -25.16 10.67
CA THR A 133 -53.62 -26.01 11.40
C THR A 133 -52.13 -25.68 11.23
N ALA A 134 -51.78 -24.53 10.66
CA ALA A 134 -50.39 -24.12 10.40
C ALA A 134 -49.74 -23.29 11.53
N TRP A 135 -50.48 -23.00 12.61
CA TRP A 135 -50.04 -22.14 13.73
C TRP A 135 -50.21 -22.84 15.10
N LEU A 136 -49.88 -24.12 15.16
CA LEU A 136 -49.66 -24.85 16.41
C LEU A 136 -48.16 -25.16 16.52
N ALA A 137 -47.49 -24.49 17.46
CA ALA A 137 -46.19 -24.92 17.97
C ALA A 137 -46.42 -25.94 19.09
N ASP A 138 -45.60 -26.99 19.13
CA ASP A 138 -45.66 -28.04 20.15
C ASP A 138 -44.86 -27.62 21.40
N ASP A 139 -45.50 -26.82 22.27
CA ASP A 139 -44.97 -26.43 23.59
C ASP A 139 -45.76 -27.12 24.73
N ASP A 140 -45.40 -28.39 25.04
CA ASP A 140 -45.52 -29.01 26.38
C ASP A 140 -45.01 -30.48 26.37
N GLU A 141 -43.68 -30.69 26.34
CA GLU A 141 -43.13 -32.06 26.48
C GLU A 141 -43.12 -32.52 27.95
N GLY A 142 -44.26 -33.04 28.40
CA GLY A 142 -44.49 -33.46 29.78
C GLY A 142 -43.74 -34.73 30.21
N LEU A 143 -42.99 -34.62 31.32
CA LEU A 143 -42.32 -35.75 31.98
C LEU A 143 -43.32 -36.68 32.70
N GLU A 144 -43.95 -37.62 31.98
CA GLU A 144 -44.34 -38.96 32.46
C GLU A 144 -45.06 -39.79 31.37
N GLY A 145 -44.86 -41.12 31.33
CA GLY A 145 -45.89 -42.03 30.76
C GLY A 145 -45.53 -43.10 29.71
N LEU A 146 -44.27 -43.30 29.30
CA LEU A 146 -43.88 -44.26 28.24
C LEU A 146 -43.99 -45.77 28.61
N THR A 147 -45.15 -46.24 29.08
CA THR A 147 -45.40 -47.66 29.42
C THR A 147 -46.74 -48.23 28.92
N ARG A 148 -47.10 -48.06 27.63
CA ARG A 148 -48.14 -48.88 26.96
C ARG A 148 -48.11 -48.88 25.42
N GLN A 149 -47.30 -49.75 24.82
CA GLN A 149 -47.47 -50.13 23.40
C GLN A 149 -48.54 -51.23 23.24
N PRO A 150 -49.51 -51.09 22.31
CA PRO A 150 -50.39 -52.18 21.92
C PRO A 150 -49.72 -53.09 20.87
N ARG A 151 -49.48 -54.35 21.23
CA ARG A 151 -48.84 -55.36 20.34
C ARG A 151 -49.72 -55.74 19.14
N ARG A 152 -49.16 -55.69 17.92
CA ARG A 152 -49.63 -56.50 16.77
C ARG A 152 -48.70 -57.71 16.54
N ARG A 153 -49.28 -58.89 16.30
CA ARG A 153 -48.62 -60.09 15.73
C ARG A 153 -48.85 -60.06 14.21
N ARG A 154 -47.83 -60.15 13.34
CA ARG A 154 -46.87 -61.24 13.02
C ARG A 154 -47.39 -62.21 11.95
N ASN A 155 -46.73 -62.20 10.78
CA ASN A 155 -46.52 -63.34 9.87
C ASN A 155 -45.25 -63.05 9.00
N ARG A 156 -44.71 -63.98 8.19
CA ARG A 156 -43.65 -64.94 8.59
C ARG A 156 -42.85 -65.45 7.36
N TYR A 157 -41.53 -65.18 7.26
CA TYR A 157 -40.58 -65.59 6.16
C TYR A 157 -40.86 -64.94 4.79
N ASP A 158 -39.93 -64.78 3.83
CA ASP A 158 -38.57 -65.35 3.57
C ASP A 158 -37.48 -64.22 3.57
N GLU A 159 -36.29 -64.37 4.16
CA GLU A 159 -35.00 -64.94 3.64
C GLU A 159 -34.30 -64.18 2.49
N GLU A 160 -33.56 -63.12 2.84
CA GLU A 160 -32.33 -62.68 2.14
C GLU A 160 -31.36 -62.07 3.19
N PRO A 161 -30.07 -62.48 3.29
CA PRO A 161 -29.16 -62.03 4.34
C PRO A 161 -28.12 -60.97 3.90
N ASP A 162 -27.62 -60.25 4.91
CA ASP A 162 -26.32 -59.55 4.95
C ASP A 162 -26.02 -58.46 3.89
N ARG A 163 -26.47 -57.23 4.20
CA ARG A 163 -25.54 -56.14 4.56
C ARG A 163 -26.12 -55.31 5.72
N MET A 164 -25.57 -55.52 6.92
CA MET A 164 -25.50 -54.47 7.94
C MET A 164 -24.18 -53.74 7.71
N ASP A 165 -24.24 -52.61 7.03
CA ASP A 165 -23.16 -51.64 6.97
C ASP A 165 -23.79 -50.27 7.29
N GLU A 166 -23.34 -49.67 8.39
CA GLU A 166 -23.55 -48.27 8.84
C GLU A 166 -24.99 -47.74 8.89
N GLU A 167 -25.55 -47.66 10.11
CA GLU A 167 -26.53 -46.63 10.44
C GLU A 167 -25.79 -45.28 10.40
N ASP A 168 -26.08 -44.44 9.39
CA ASP A 168 -25.55 -43.07 9.34
C ASP A 168 -25.95 -42.32 10.61
N ASP A 169 -24.93 -41.87 11.36
CA ASP A 169 -25.09 -41.09 12.59
C ASP A 169 -25.97 -39.87 12.28
N ILE A 170 -27.10 -39.70 12.96
CA ILE A 170 -28.04 -38.57 12.71
C ILE A 170 -27.36 -37.21 12.94
N MET A 171 -26.29 -37.19 13.76
CA MET A 171 -25.42 -36.02 13.99
C MET A 171 -24.43 -35.75 12.84
N ASN A 172 -24.35 -36.62 11.84
CA ASN A 172 -23.44 -36.55 10.69
C ASN A 172 -24.16 -36.30 9.35
N GLU A 173 -25.50 -36.24 9.31
CA GLU A 173 -26.28 -36.02 8.09
C GLU A 173 -25.88 -34.70 7.38
N GLU A 174 -25.46 -34.80 6.11
CA GLU A 174 -24.97 -33.66 5.32
C GLU A 174 -26.10 -33.01 4.49
N LEU A 175 -26.02 -31.69 4.29
CA LEU A 175 -27.01 -30.94 3.52
C LEU A 175 -26.63 -30.84 2.03
N THR A 176 -27.63 -30.55 1.20
CA THR A 176 -27.42 -30.20 -0.21
C THR A 176 -27.14 -28.70 -0.36
N LEU A 177 -26.52 -28.30 -1.48
CA LEU A 177 -26.22 -26.90 -1.77
C LEU A 177 -27.48 -26.03 -1.86
N GLU A 178 -28.62 -26.60 -2.28
CA GLU A 178 -29.93 -25.93 -2.24
C GLU A 178 -30.37 -25.65 -0.80
N ALA A 179 -30.24 -26.64 0.09
CA ALA A 179 -30.59 -26.52 1.51
C ALA A 179 -29.69 -25.55 2.30
N LEU A 180 -28.50 -25.20 1.78
CA LEU A 180 -27.68 -24.12 2.35
C LEU A 180 -28.29 -22.72 2.13
N SER A 181 -29.03 -22.51 1.03
CA SER A 181 -29.62 -21.20 0.71
C SER A 181 -30.85 -20.85 1.57
N ASP A 182 -31.48 -21.86 2.16
CA ASP A 182 -32.66 -21.75 3.02
C ASP A 182 -32.24 -21.56 4.49
N VAL A 183 -31.97 -20.30 4.86
CA VAL A 183 -31.42 -19.92 6.18
C VAL A 183 -32.48 -20.07 7.27
N LYS A 184 -32.40 -21.16 8.05
CA LYS A 184 -33.39 -21.54 9.08
C LYS A 184 -33.09 -21.04 10.50
N ALA A 185 -32.00 -20.31 10.69
CA ALA A 185 -31.63 -19.74 11.99
C ALA A 185 -31.89 -18.22 12.05
N ALA A 186 -32.02 -17.69 13.28
CA ALA A 186 -32.26 -16.26 13.53
C ALA A 186 -31.10 -15.34 13.11
N SER A 187 -29.90 -15.89 12.89
CA SER A 187 -28.76 -15.13 12.35
C SER A 187 -27.85 -15.99 11.47
N LEU A 188 -27.13 -15.33 10.55
CA LEU A 188 -26.13 -15.95 9.68
C LEU A 188 -24.95 -16.62 10.42
N PRO A 189 -24.31 -16.02 11.45
CA PRO A 189 -23.26 -16.72 12.19
C PRO A 189 -23.79 -17.94 12.95
N ASP A 190 -25.02 -17.89 13.51
CA ASP A 190 -25.61 -19.06 14.17
C ASP A 190 -25.92 -20.19 13.16
N TRP A 191 -26.33 -19.85 11.94
CA TRP A 191 -26.53 -20.81 10.85
C TRP A 191 -25.22 -21.50 10.45
N ILE A 192 -24.14 -20.75 10.26
CA ILE A 192 -22.82 -21.27 9.88
C ILE A 192 -22.18 -22.08 11.02
N ALA A 193 -22.52 -21.79 12.29
CA ALA A 193 -22.04 -22.54 13.45
C ALA A 193 -22.68 -23.93 13.62
N LEU A 194 -23.76 -24.25 12.90
CA LEU A 194 -24.36 -25.60 12.93
C LEU A 194 -23.42 -26.61 12.25
N PRO A 195 -23.11 -27.77 12.87
CA PRO A 195 -22.08 -28.68 12.37
C PRO A 195 -22.41 -29.28 10.99
N ALA A 196 -23.67 -29.56 10.69
CA ALA A 196 -24.09 -30.04 9.36
C ALA A 196 -23.86 -28.97 8.27
N VAL A 197 -24.17 -27.70 8.58
CA VAL A 197 -23.94 -26.55 7.68
C VAL A 197 -22.44 -26.34 7.48
N ALA A 198 -21.66 -26.33 8.57
CA ALA A 198 -20.20 -26.15 8.54
C ALA A 198 -19.48 -27.24 7.73
N ARG A 199 -19.85 -28.52 7.89
CA ARG A 199 -19.31 -29.63 7.08
C ARG A 199 -19.68 -29.52 5.61
N THR A 200 -20.94 -29.18 5.32
CA THR A 200 -21.39 -28.97 3.93
C THR A 200 -20.57 -27.85 3.28
N ILE A 201 -20.43 -26.70 3.96
CA ILE A 201 -19.56 -25.58 3.52
C ILE A 201 -18.11 -26.05 3.29
N ALA A 202 -17.55 -26.85 4.21
CA ALA A 202 -16.19 -27.37 4.08
C ALA A 202 -16.03 -28.27 2.83
N ARG A 203 -16.99 -29.17 2.58
CA ARG A 203 -17.07 -29.99 1.36
C ARG A 203 -17.15 -29.12 0.10
N GLU A 204 -18.00 -28.10 0.11
CA GLU A 204 -18.17 -27.21 -1.04
C GLU A 204 -16.91 -26.39 -1.36
N PHE A 205 -16.17 -25.91 -0.35
CA PHE A 205 -14.87 -25.27 -0.53
C PHE A 205 -13.78 -26.25 -0.99
N ARG A 206 -13.80 -27.50 -0.50
CA ARG A 206 -12.84 -28.54 -0.88
C ARG A 206 -13.00 -28.91 -2.36
N SER A 207 -14.23 -29.06 -2.84
CA SER A 207 -14.54 -29.16 -4.26
C SER A 207 -14.03 -27.94 -5.03
N PHE A 208 -14.31 -26.71 -4.57
CA PHE A 208 -13.84 -25.49 -5.26
C PHE A 208 -12.31 -25.45 -5.45
N LEU A 209 -11.51 -25.77 -4.41
CA LEU A 209 -10.04 -25.76 -4.51
C LEU A 209 -9.47 -26.85 -5.42
N LEU A 210 -10.24 -27.90 -5.74
CA LEU A 210 -9.80 -29.04 -6.57
C LEU A 210 -10.37 -29.00 -7.99
N GLU A 211 -11.58 -28.48 -8.17
CA GLU A 211 -12.34 -28.51 -9.42
C GLU A 211 -12.21 -27.20 -10.23
N TYR A 212 -11.85 -26.08 -9.60
CA TYR A 212 -11.75 -24.79 -10.30
C TYR A 212 -10.55 -24.76 -11.26
N THR A 213 -10.87 -24.63 -12.55
CA THR A 213 -9.94 -24.37 -13.66
C THR A 213 -10.20 -23.00 -14.27
N ASP A 214 -9.14 -22.30 -14.63
CA ASP A 214 -9.21 -21.01 -15.34
C ASP A 214 -9.74 -21.17 -16.78
N GLU A 215 -9.98 -20.07 -17.51
CA GLU A 215 -10.33 -20.05 -18.94
C GLU A 215 -9.33 -20.87 -19.80
N HIS A 216 -8.09 -20.97 -19.32
CA HIS A 216 -6.98 -21.69 -19.95
C HIS A 216 -6.94 -23.19 -19.61
N ASN A 217 -7.92 -23.71 -18.86
CA ASN A 217 -8.04 -25.10 -18.37
C ASN A 217 -6.96 -25.56 -17.37
N ASP A 218 -6.06 -24.68 -16.93
CA ASP A 218 -5.09 -24.98 -15.86
C ASP A 218 -5.71 -24.76 -14.45
N SER A 219 -5.34 -25.63 -13.50
CA SER A 219 -5.78 -25.49 -12.09
C SER A 219 -4.93 -24.45 -11.35
N VAL A 220 -5.48 -23.25 -11.22
CA VAL A 220 -4.85 -22.11 -10.53
C VAL A 220 -4.56 -22.43 -9.07
N TYR A 221 -5.51 -23.03 -8.34
CA TYR A 221 -5.31 -23.35 -6.92
C TYR A 221 -4.33 -24.51 -6.70
N GLY A 222 -4.33 -25.53 -7.56
CA GLY A 222 -3.34 -26.61 -7.51
C GLY A 222 -1.90 -26.09 -7.68
N ASN A 223 -1.69 -25.12 -8.58
CA ASN A 223 -0.39 -24.46 -8.74
C ASN A 223 -0.07 -23.50 -7.57
N ARG A 224 -1.03 -22.69 -7.08
CA ARG A 224 -0.83 -21.83 -5.89
C ARG A 224 -0.44 -22.65 -4.65
N ILE A 225 -1.08 -23.80 -4.43
CA ILE A 225 -0.80 -24.71 -3.31
C ILE A 225 0.59 -25.37 -3.45
N ARG A 226 1.02 -25.70 -4.68
CA ARG A 226 2.40 -26.15 -4.92
C ARG A 226 3.41 -25.06 -4.55
N THR A 227 3.20 -23.82 -5.01
CA THR A 227 4.09 -22.69 -4.66
C THR A 227 4.09 -22.40 -3.16
N LEU A 228 2.94 -22.53 -2.47
CA LEU A 228 2.84 -22.41 -1.01
C LEU A 228 3.75 -23.45 -0.31
N GLY A 229 3.70 -24.71 -0.73
CA GLY A 229 4.56 -25.78 -0.22
C GLY A 229 6.05 -25.63 -0.56
N GLU A 230 6.37 -25.08 -1.73
CA GLU A 230 7.78 -24.80 -2.13
C GLU A 230 8.37 -23.61 -1.37
N VAL A 231 7.58 -22.55 -1.12
CA VAL A 231 8.00 -21.36 -0.37
C VAL A 231 7.93 -21.57 1.14
N ASN A 232 7.10 -22.50 1.62
CA ASN A 232 6.74 -22.71 3.03
C ASN A 232 6.03 -21.48 3.61
N ALA A 233 4.97 -21.03 2.93
CA ALA A 233 4.15 -19.89 3.36
C ALA A 233 2.92 -20.35 4.17
N GLU A 234 2.58 -19.62 5.24
CA GLU A 234 1.34 -19.87 6.02
C GLU A 234 0.10 -19.17 5.45
N SER A 235 0.22 -18.56 4.27
CA SER A 235 -0.83 -17.76 3.63
C SER A 235 -1.22 -18.31 2.25
N LEU A 236 -2.51 -18.60 2.06
CA LEU A 236 -3.09 -19.03 0.78
C LEU A 236 -3.98 -17.93 0.21
N GLU A 237 -3.71 -17.45 -1.01
CA GLU A 237 -4.53 -16.41 -1.65
C GLU A 237 -5.65 -16.96 -2.52
N VAL A 238 -6.87 -16.50 -2.25
CA VAL A 238 -8.11 -16.83 -2.98
C VAL A 238 -8.81 -15.55 -3.41
N SER A 239 -9.03 -15.42 -4.71
CA SER A 239 -9.81 -14.36 -5.35
C SER A 239 -11.30 -14.52 -5.08
N PHE A 240 -11.97 -13.44 -4.69
CA PHE A 240 -13.40 -13.46 -4.40
C PHE A 240 -14.25 -13.72 -5.66
N ASP A 241 -13.85 -13.19 -6.82
CA ASP A 241 -14.60 -13.33 -8.07
C ASP A 241 -14.73 -14.79 -8.51
N HIS A 242 -13.69 -15.61 -8.33
CA HIS A 242 -13.71 -17.05 -8.64
C HIS A 242 -14.70 -17.81 -7.74
N LEU A 243 -14.84 -17.39 -6.47
CA LEU A 243 -15.84 -17.92 -5.54
C LEU A 243 -17.27 -17.50 -5.93
N VAL A 244 -17.44 -16.29 -6.47
CA VAL A 244 -18.74 -15.80 -6.95
C VAL A 244 -19.18 -16.54 -8.22
N GLU A 245 -18.28 -16.70 -9.19
CA GLU A 245 -18.53 -17.42 -10.44
C GLU A 245 -18.94 -18.87 -10.20
N SER A 246 -18.21 -19.58 -9.32
CA SER A 246 -18.47 -20.99 -9.05
C SER A 246 -19.60 -21.23 -8.04
N LYS A 247 -19.63 -20.48 -6.91
CA LYS A 247 -20.51 -20.75 -5.76
C LYS A 247 -20.93 -19.45 -5.04
N ALA A 248 -21.71 -18.61 -5.71
CA ALA A 248 -22.20 -17.31 -5.21
C ALA A 248 -22.80 -17.31 -3.78
N THR A 249 -23.39 -18.42 -3.32
CA THR A 249 -23.88 -18.59 -1.93
C THR A 249 -22.77 -18.47 -0.90
N LEU A 250 -21.60 -19.07 -1.15
CA LEU A 250 -20.42 -18.97 -0.29
C LEU A 250 -19.88 -17.54 -0.28
N GLY A 251 -19.86 -16.86 -1.44
CA GLY A 251 -19.49 -15.44 -1.54
C GLY A 251 -20.39 -14.53 -0.69
N PHE A 252 -21.70 -14.75 -0.73
CA PHE A 252 -22.67 -14.01 0.10
C PHE A 252 -22.46 -14.24 1.61
N PHE A 253 -22.26 -15.49 2.03
CA PHE A 253 -21.98 -15.80 3.44
C PHE A 253 -20.62 -15.25 3.90
N LEU A 254 -19.60 -15.30 3.05
CA LEU A 254 -18.26 -14.78 3.34
C LEU A 254 -18.23 -13.25 3.49
N ALA A 255 -19.06 -12.52 2.76
CA ALA A 255 -19.17 -11.06 2.90
C ALA A 255 -19.84 -10.64 4.23
N ASN A 256 -20.89 -11.36 4.64
CA ASN A 256 -21.70 -11.02 5.82
C ASN A 256 -21.18 -11.61 7.14
N ALA A 257 -20.59 -12.81 7.11
CA ALA A 257 -20.13 -13.54 8.30
C ALA A 257 -18.69 -14.11 8.13
N PRO A 258 -17.69 -13.28 7.75
CA PRO A 258 -16.32 -13.73 7.48
C PRO A 258 -15.65 -14.42 8.68
N ALA A 259 -16.00 -14.03 9.91
CA ALA A 259 -15.30 -14.46 11.12
C ALA A 259 -15.39 -15.97 11.41
N GLU A 260 -16.52 -16.62 11.11
CA GLU A 260 -16.67 -18.07 11.21
C GLU A 260 -16.28 -18.77 9.90
N MET A 261 -16.64 -18.16 8.76
CA MET A 261 -16.34 -18.72 7.44
C MET A 261 -14.84 -18.91 7.21
N LEU A 262 -13.99 -17.97 7.63
CA LEU A 262 -12.53 -18.10 7.52
C LEU A 262 -11.98 -19.25 8.38
N LYS A 263 -12.55 -19.53 9.57
CA LYS A 263 -12.10 -20.68 10.39
C LYS A 263 -12.35 -22.02 9.69
N ILE A 264 -13.48 -22.13 8.99
CA ILE A 264 -13.81 -23.33 8.19
C ILE A 264 -12.87 -23.40 6.97
N PHE A 265 -12.62 -22.27 6.30
CA PHE A 265 -11.79 -22.26 5.09
C PHE A 265 -10.31 -22.53 5.39
N ASP A 266 -9.77 -22.05 6.51
CA ASP A 266 -8.43 -22.36 7.01
C ASP A 266 -8.25 -23.88 7.26
N GLN A 267 -9.27 -24.56 7.79
CA GLN A 267 -9.27 -26.02 7.97
C GLN A 267 -9.26 -26.76 6.63
N VAL A 268 -10.10 -26.35 5.67
CA VAL A 268 -10.14 -26.92 4.32
C VAL A 268 -8.82 -26.71 3.58
N ALA A 269 -8.21 -25.52 3.70
CA ALA A 269 -6.90 -25.25 3.13
C ALA A 269 -5.84 -26.20 3.71
N MET A 270 -5.84 -26.42 5.03
CA MET A 270 -4.96 -27.38 5.67
C MET A 270 -5.19 -28.82 5.16
N GLU A 271 -6.43 -29.29 5.03
CA GLU A 271 -6.74 -30.61 4.44
C GLU A 271 -6.19 -30.74 3.01
N VAL A 272 -6.48 -29.78 2.13
CA VAL A 272 -6.09 -29.86 0.70
C VAL A 272 -4.57 -29.75 0.53
N THR A 273 -3.88 -28.95 1.35
CA THR A 273 -2.40 -28.94 1.34
C THR A 273 -1.79 -30.23 1.86
N LEU A 274 -2.36 -30.88 2.88
CA LEU A 274 -1.89 -32.18 3.40
C LEU A 274 -2.09 -33.33 2.39
N LEU A 275 -3.12 -33.28 1.53
CA LEU A 275 -3.27 -34.24 0.42
C LEU A 275 -2.09 -34.18 -0.56
N GLN A 276 -1.52 -33.00 -0.77
CA GLN A 276 -0.38 -32.78 -1.67
C GLN A 276 0.98 -32.98 -0.96
N TYR A 277 1.06 -32.63 0.33
CA TYR A 277 2.28 -32.66 1.15
C TYR A 277 2.02 -33.23 2.57
N PRO A 278 2.06 -34.56 2.78
CA PRO A 278 1.71 -35.18 4.05
C PRO A 278 2.57 -34.80 5.27
N ASP A 279 3.80 -34.29 5.07
CA ASP A 279 4.69 -33.86 6.16
C ASP A 279 4.51 -32.37 6.56
N TYR A 280 3.61 -31.61 5.91
CA TYR A 280 3.50 -30.14 6.08
C TYR A 280 3.13 -29.71 7.52
N GLU A 281 2.39 -30.55 8.25
CA GLU A 281 2.02 -30.36 9.67
C GLU A 281 3.21 -30.05 10.59
N ARG A 282 4.43 -30.47 10.23
CA ARG A 282 5.65 -30.19 11.02
C ARG A 282 6.21 -28.77 10.83
N ILE A 283 5.75 -28.05 9.82
CA ILE A 283 6.28 -26.72 9.45
C ILE A 283 5.35 -25.64 9.99
N HIS A 284 4.07 -25.68 9.60
CA HIS A 284 3.00 -24.83 10.13
C HIS A 284 1.80 -25.71 10.52
N ALA A 285 1.21 -25.44 11.68
CA ALA A 285 0.05 -26.19 12.18
C ALA A 285 -1.30 -25.64 11.66
N GLU A 286 -1.29 -24.44 11.08
CA GLU A 286 -2.46 -23.73 10.54
C GLU A 286 -2.03 -22.98 9.27
N ILE A 287 -2.97 -22.80 8.33
CA ILE A 287 -2.82 -21.98 7.13
C ILE A 287 -3.97 -20.97 7.12
N HIS A 288 -3.67 -19.72 6.78
CA HIS A 288 -4.65 -18.62 6.80
C HIS A 288 -5.02 -18.17 5.38
N VAL A 289 -6.32 -18.22 5.05
CA VAL A 289 -6.81 -17.87 3.71
C VAL A 289 -7.01 -16.37 3.53
N ARG A 290 -6.22 -15.80 2.60
CA ARG A 290 -6.16 -14.40 2.23
C ARG A 290 -7.13 -14.11 1.08
N ILE A 291 -8.13 -13.26 1.31
CA ILE A 291 -9.14 -12.93 0.29
C ILE A 291 -8.66 -11.72 -0.53
N THR A 292 -8.49 -11.93 -1.83
CA THR A 292 -8.18 -10.89 -2.82
C THR A 292 -9.45 -10.42 -3.53
N ASP A 293 -9.40 -9.23 -4.13
CA ASP A 293 -10.35 -8.76 -5.17
C ASP A 293 -11.83 -8.69 -4.75
N LEU A 294 -12.10 -8.20 -3.53
CA LEU A 294 -13.48 -7.94 -3.08
C LEU A 294 -14.10 -6.79 -3.90
N PRO A 295 -15.19 -6.97 -4.67
CA PRO A 295 -15.60 -6.01 -5.72
C PRO A 295 -15.95 -4.62 -5.17
N VAL A 296 -16.52 -4.53 -3.96
CA VAL A 296 -16.85 -3.25 -3.32
C VAL A 296 -15.64 -2.63 -2.65
N GLN A 297 -15.34 -1.36 -2.96
CA GLN A 297 -14.37 -0.52 -2.24
C GLN A 297 -15.07 0.52 -1.36
N TYR A 298 -14.55 0.74 -0.15
CA TYR A 298 -15.02 1.79 0.77
C TYR A 298 -13.88 2.73 1.19
N THR A 299 -14.16 4.02 1.25
CA THR A 299 -13.29 4.99 1.94
C THR A 299 -13.49 4.92 3.47
N LEU A 300 -12.46 5.29 4.23
CA LEU A 300 -12.49 5.30 5.72
C LEU A 300 -13.65 6.14 6.31
N ARG A 301 -14.12 7.15 5.56
CA ARG A 301 -15.26 8.03 5.87
C ARG A 301 -16.63 7.46 5.50
N GLN A 302 -16.71 6.46 4.62
CA GLN A 302 -17.96 5.76 4.30
C GLN A 302 -18.32 4.70 5.34
N LEU A 303 -17.37 4.22 6.14
CA LEU A 303 -17.62 3.24 7.21
C LEU A 303 -18.69 3.72 8.22
N ARG A 304 -19.62 2.84 8.54
CA ARG A 304 -20.82 3.04 9.38
C ARG A 304 -21.14 1.77 10.17
N GLN A 305 -22.10 1.84 11.08
CA GLN A 305 -22.56 0.68 11.87
C GLN A 305 -23.06 -0.50 11.02
N SER A 306 -23.56 -0.23 9.82
CA SER A 306 -24.00 -1.22 8.81
C SER A 306 -22.89 -2.16 8.31
N HIS A 307 -21.62 -1.86 8.59
CA HIS A 307 -20.47 -2.67 8.18
C HIS A 307 -19.83 -3.42 9.35
N LEU A 308 -20.40 -3.36 10.56
CA LEU A 308 -19.88 -4.09 11.72
C LEU A 308 -19.92 -5.61 11.49
N ASN A 309 -18.81 -6.28 11.77
CA ASN A 309 -18.54 -7.71 11.54
C ASN A 309 -18.55 -8.19 10.08
N CYS A 310 -18.96 -7.35 9.13
CA CYS A 310 -18.85 -7.62 7.69
C CYS A 310 -17.40 -7.51 7.19
N LEU A 311 -17.14 -8.12 6.03
CA LEU A 311 -15.87 -7.99 5.30
C LEU A 311 -15.87 -6.68 4.49
N VAL A 312 -14.82 -5.85 4.63
CA VAL A 312 -14.66 -4.59 3.90
C VAL A 312 -13.31 -4.52 3.21
N ARG A 313 -13.27 -3.94 1.98
CA ARG A 313 -12.03 -3.49 1.33
C ARG A 313 -11.91 -1.97 1.49
N VAL A 314 -10.79 -1.51 2.07
CA VAL A 314 -10.55 -0.11 2.40
C VAL A 314 -9.16 0.32 1.95
N SER A 315 -9.05 1.44 1.24
CA SER A 315 -7.78 2.03 0.79
C SER A 315 -7.32 3.18 1.70
N GLY A 316 -6.00 3.39 1.79
CA GLY A 316 -5.42 4.53 2.50
C GLY A 316 -3.89 4.53 2.56
N VAL A 317 -3.33 5.61 3.12
CA VAL A 317 -1.89 5.78 3.38
C VAL A 317 -1.57 5.32 4.80
N VAL A 318 -0.50 4.54 4.97
CA VAL A 318 0.01 4.20 6.31
C VAL A 318 0.66 5.42 6.94
N THR A 319 0.15 5.89 8.08
CA THR A 319 0.73 7.03 8.81
C THR A 319 1.68 6.62 9.92
N ARG A 320 1.36 5.53 10.62
CA ARG A 320 2.20 4.97 11.69
C ARG A 320 2.10 3.45 11.66
N ARG A 321 3.16 2.81 12.11
CA ARG A 321 3.17 1.39 12.49
C ARG A 321 3.82 1.27 13.86
N SER A 322 3.30 0.37 14.68
CA SER A 322 3.95 -0.03 15.92
C SER A 322 5.05 -1.07 15.65
N GLY A 323 5.80 -1.42 16.70
CA GLY A 323 6.67 -2.59 16.67
C GLY A 323 5.85 -3.89 16.50
N VAL A 324 6.55 -4.97 16.18
CA VAL A 324 5.98 -6.33 16.24
C VAL A 324 6.05 -6.81 17.68
N PHE A 325 4.92 -7.22 18.24
CA PHE A 325 4.81 -7.75 19.59
C PHE A 325 4.25 -9.18 19.58
N PRO A 326 4.76 -10.10 20.42
CA PRO A 326 4.16 -11.41 20.61
C PRO A 326 2.90 -11.28 21.49
N GLN A 327 1.72 -11.48 20.91
CA GLN A 327 0.46 -11.60 21.63
C GLN A 327 0.22 -13.07 22.01
N LEU A 328 -0.47 -13.34 23.12
CA LEU A 328 -0.91 -14.69 23.45
C LEU A 328 -2.06 -15.13 22.53
N LYS A 329 -2.03 -16.37 22.02
CA LYS A 329 -3.15 -17.03 21.33
C LYS A 329 -3.84 -18.05 22.22
N TYR A 330 -3.07 -19.02 22.72
CA TYR A 330 -3.57 -20.05 23.63
C TYR A 330 -2.96 -19.83 25.01
N VAL A 331 -3.78 -19.36 25.95
CA VAL A 331 -3.38 -19.12 27.33
C VAL A 331 -3.71 -20.34 28.17
N LYS A 332 -2.73 -20.83 28.92
CA LYS A 332 -2.90 -21.86 29.96
C LYS A 332 -2.52 -21.22 31.28
N PHE A 333 -3.33 -21.49 32.30
CA PHE A 333 -3.26 -20.84 33.59
C PHE A 333 -3.00 -21.87 34.68
N ASP A 334 -1.93 -21.67 35.44
CA ASP A 334 -1.61 -22.52 36.58
C ASP A 334 -2.33 -22.01 37.81
N CYS A 335 -3.07 -22.90 38.48
CA CYS A 335 -3.76 -22.55 39.71
C CYS A 335 -2.83 -22.67 40.91
N THR A 336 -2.45 -21.53 41.48
CA THR A 336 -1.58 -21.41 42.67
C THR A 336 -2.00 -22.27 43.88
N LYS A 337 -3.28 -22.65 43.99
CA LYS A 337 -3.83 -23.49 45.06
C LYS A 337 -3.75 -25.00 44.84
N CYS A 338 -3.55 -25.47 43.60
CA CYS A 338 -3.53 -26.91 43.30
C CYS A 338 -2.46 -27.38 42.30
N GLY A 339 -1.69 -26.47 41.69
CA GLY A 339 -0.59 -26.82 40.77
C GLY A 339 -1.03 -27.37 39.41
N VAL A 340 -2.35 -27.48 39.16
CA VAL A 340 -2.88 -27.98 37.89
C VAL A 340 -2.90 -26.85 36.86
N THR A 341 -2.36 -27.15 35.66
CA THR A 341 -2.55 -26.36 34.44
C THR A 341 -4.02 -26.42 34.02
N LEU A 342 -4.75 -25.32 34.09
CA LEU A 342 -6.06 -25.21 33.45
C LEU A 342 -5.90 -25.20 31.91
N GLY A 343 -7.00 -25.49 31.21
CA GLY A 343 -7.01 -25.79 29.77
C GLY A 343 -6.53 -24.66 28.86
N PRO A 344 -6.40 -24.93 27.55
CA PRO A 344 -6.08 -23.91 26.56
C PRO A 344 -7.29 -22.99 26.33
N PHE A 345 -7.24 -21.78 26.88
CA PHE A 345 -8.20 -20.72 26.54
C PHE A 345 -7.70 -19.99 25.30
N HIS A 346 -8.57 -19.78 24.31
CA HIS A 346 -8.26 -18.86 23.22
C HIS A 346 -8.32 -17.42 23.75
N GLN A 347 -7.34 -16.61 23.38
CA GLN A 347 -7.25 -15.20 23.76
C GLN A 347 -7.57 -14.35 22.54
N ASP A 348 -8.79 -13.79 22.53
CA ASP A 348 -9.19 -12.84 21.49
C ASP A 348 -8.36 -11.56 21.55
N SER A 349 -8.29 -10.86 20.41
CA SER A 349 -7.50 -9.63 20.25
C SER A 349 -7.87 -8.52 21.24
N ASN A 350 -9.11 -8.54 21.74
CA ASN A 350 -9.79 -7.37 22.31
C ASN A 350 -10.19 -7.52 23.79
N VAL A 351 -10.27 -8.74 24.34
CA VAL A 351 -10.83 -9.01 25.68
C VAL A 351 -9.92 -9.95 26.48
N GLU A 352 -9.32 -9.48 27.58
CA GLU A 352 -8.48 -10.29 28.46
C GLU A 352 -9.24 -11.46 29.10
N VAL A 353 -8.78 -12.70 28.90
CA VAL A 353 -9.42 -13.89 29.50
C VAL A 353 -9.16 -13.95 31.01
N LYS A 354 -10.14 -13.50 31.79
CA LYS A 354 -10.09 -13.48 33.26
C LYS A 354 -10.83 -14.67 33.87
N ILE A 355 -10.11 -15.78 34.05
CA ILE A 355 -10.64 -16.96 34.74
C ILE A 355 -11.05 -16.60 36.18
N SER A 356 -12.31 -16.85 36.52
CA SER A 356 -12.87 -16.58 37.84
C SER A 356 -12.92 -17.82 38.75
N PHE A 357 -12.79 -19.02 38.19
CA PHE A 357 -13.06 -20.32 38.82
C PHE A 357 -12.07 -21.39 38.35
N CYS A 358 -11.61 -22.25 39.27
CA CYS A 358 -10.77 -23.40 38.96
C CYS A 358 -11.58 -24.70 39.02
N SER A 359 -11.65 -25.47 37.92
CA SER A 359 -12.43 -26.71 37.83
C SER A 359 -12.06 -27.76 38.88
N MET A 360 -10.79 -27.80 39.33
CA MET A 360 -10.29 -28.83 40.24
C MET A 360 -10.44 -28.50 41.74
N CYS A 361 -10.33 -27.22 42.13
CA CYS A 361 -10.38 -26.82 43.54
C CYS A 361 -11.56 -25.88 43.87
N GLN A 362 -12.44 -25.63 42.90
CA GLN A 362 -13.64 -24.76 42.93
C GLN A 362 -13.41 -23.35 43.49
N SER A 363 -12.13 -22.97 43.65
CA SER A 363 -11.72 -21.78 44.38
C SER A 363 -11.55 -20.61 43.43
N ARG A 364 -12.07 -19.45 43.83
CA ARG A 364 -11.54 -18.17 43.35
C ARG A 364 -10.13 -18.00 43.94
N GLY A 365 -9.18 -17.56 43.13
CA GLY A 365 -7.77 -17.43 43.52
C GLY A 365 -6.92 -16.82 42.39
N PRO A 366 -5.70 -16.38 42.68
CA PRO A 366 -4.81 -15.85 41.65
C PRO A 366 -4.33 -16.99 40.74
N PHE A 367 -4.49 -16.79 39.43
CA PHE A 367 -4.00 -17.66 38.37
C PHE A 367 -2.76 -17.03 37.74
N THR A 368 -1.72 -17.84 37.48
CA THR A 368 -0.49 -17.39 36.81
C THR A 368 -0.44 -17.98 35.41
N VAL A 369 -0.06 -17.20 34.40
CA VAL A 369 0.10 -17.69 33.03
C VAL A 369 1.33 -18.60 32.93
N ASN A 370 1.17 -19.78 32.34
CA ASN A 370 2.25 -20.75 32.14
C ASN A 370 3.01 -20.47 30.84
N SER A 371 4.13 -19.75 30.91
CA SER A 371 4.91 -19.31 29.73
C SER A 371 5.50 -20.43 28.87
N GLU A 372 5.60 -21.66 29.38
CA GLU A 372 6.16 -22.80 28.64
C GLU A 372 5.14 -23.47 27.71
N LYS A 373 3.86 -23.42 28.06
CA LYS A 373 2.78 -24.15 27.38
C LYS A 373 1.79 -23.24 26.64
N THR A 374 1.98 -21.93 26.72
CA THR A 374 1.23 -20.93 25.95
C THR A 374 1.78 -20.76 24.53
N VAL A 375 0.88 -20.70 23.54
CA VAL A 375 1.25 -20.37 22.17
C VAL A 375 1.10 -18.87 21.96
N TYR A 376 2.17 -18.25 21.44
CA TYR A 376 2.18 -16.85 21.03
C TYR A 376 1.88 -16.73 19.53
N ARG A 377 1.31 -15.59 19.12
CA ARG A 377 1.13 -15.15 17.73
C ARG A 377 1.73 -13.76 17.55
N ASN A 378 2.16 -13.43 16.33
CA ASN A 378 2.62 -12.08 16.04
C ASN A 378 1.44 -11.11 15.95
N TYR A 379 1.61 -9.93 16.54
CA TYR A 379 0.66 -8.83 16.53
C TYR A 379 1.38 -7.52 16.15
N GLN A 380 0.81 -6.76 15.23
CA GLN A 380 1.26 -5.42 14.91
C GLN A 380 0.06 -4.49 14.71
N LYS A 381 0.17 -3.26 15.22
CA LYS A 381 -0.84 -2.22 15.09
C LYS A 381 -0.39 -1.15 14.09
N LEU A 382 -1.30 -0.73 13.23
CA LEU A 382 -1.08 0.18 12.10
C LEU A 382 -2.16 1.28 12.11
N THR A 383 -1.84 2.51 11.70
CA THR A 383 -2.84 3.59 11.53
C THR A 383 -2.97 3.98 10.06
N LEU A 384 -4.14 3.72 9.48
CA LEU A 384 -4.47 3.97 8.08
C LEU A 384 -5.21 5.30 7.98
N GLN A 385 -4.77 6.19 7.08
CA GLN A 385 -5.38 7.50 6.82
C GLN A 385 -5.94 7.55 5.39
N GLU A 386 -6.97 8.37 5.14
CA GLU A 386 -7.47 8.62 3.78
C GLU A 386 -6.35 9.16 2.87
N SER A 387 -6.25 8.63 1.64
CA SER A 387 -5.28 9.11 0.66
C SER A 387 -5.60 10.54 0.24
N PRO A 388 -4.62 11.46 0.17
CA PRO A 388 -4.90 12.89 0.05
C PRO A 388 -5.64 13.28 -1.24
N GLY A 389 -5.55 12.46 -2.30
CA GLY A 389 -6.30 12.66 -3.54
C GLY A 389 -7.78 12.25 -3.50
N THR A 390 -8.23 11.48 -2.48
CA THR A 390 -9.65 11.09 -2.33
C THR A 390 -10.42 11.97 -1.32
N VAL A 391 -9.72 12.82 -0.58
CA VAL A 391 -10.33 13.70 0.42
C VAL A 391 -11.04 14.88 -0.27
N PRO A 392 -12.33 15.14 0.01
CA PRO A 392 -13.01 16.31 -0.52
C PRO A 392 -12.36 17.59 0.01
N ALA A 393 -12.12 18.56 -0.89
CA ALA A 393 -11.39 19.79 -0.59
C ALA A 393 -11.95 20.52 0.65
N GLY A 394 -11.05 21.04 1.48
CA GLY A 394 -11.39 21.76 2.71
C GLY A 394 -11.74 20.89 3.93
N ARG A 395 -11.84 19.56 3.81
CA ARG A 395 -12.15 18.67 4.94
C ARG A 395 -10.93 17.92 5.46
N LEU A 396 -10.84 17.75 6.79
CA LEU A 396 -9.78 16.98 7.42
C LEU A 396 -9.85 15.49 7.03
N PRO A 397 -8.72 14.83 6.70
CA PRO A 397 -8.64 13.40 6.48
C PRO A 397 -8.88 12.62 7.77
N ARG A 398 -9.74 11.58 7.71
CA ARG A 398 -9.96 10.66 8.82
C ARG A 398 -8.92 9.54 8.81
N HIS A 399 -8.75 8.89 9.96
CA HIS A 399 -7.91 7.71 10.13
C HIS A 399 -8.65 6.62 10.92
N ARG A 400 -8.24 5.37 10.74
CA ARG A 400 -8.68 4.21 11.56
C ARG A 400 -7.47 3.37 11.97
N GLU A 401 -7.67 2.55 12.98
CA GLU A 401 -6.67 1.59 13.43
C GLU A 401 -6.89 0.25 12.72
N VAL A 402 -5.79 -0.36 12.28
CA VAL A 402 -5.76 -1.68 11.64
C VAL A 402 -4.86 -2.59 12.46
N ILE A 403 -5.34 -3.80 12.75
CA ILE A 403 -4.55 -4.86 13.39
C ILE A 403 -4.08 -5.82 12.30
N LEU A 404 -2.77 -6.10 12.29
CA LEU A 404 -2.13 -7.13 11.49
C LEU A 404 -1.74 -8.29 12.42
N LEU A 405 -2.04 -9.51 11.99
CA LEU A 405 -1.74 -10.75 12.73
C LEU A 405 -0.93 -11.69 11.83
N TRP A 406 -0.17 -12.60 12.45
CA TRP A 406 0.53 -13.68 11.74
C TRP A 406 1.50 -13.14 10.69
N ASP A 407 1.66 -13.83 9.55
CA ASP A 407 2.36 -13.43 8.33
C ASP A 407 2.20 -11.95 7.89
N LEU A 408 1.11 -11.25 8.22
CA LEU A 408 0.86 -9.87 7.77
C LEU A 408 1.77 -8.81 8.42
N ILE A 409 2.66 -9.16 9.34
CA ILE A 409 3.57 -8.22 10.02
C ILE A 409 4.69 -7.69 9.10
N ASP A 410 5.12 -6.45 9.34
CA ASP A 410 6.10 -5.66 8.55
C ASP A 410 5.79 -5.52 7.04
N ALA A 411 4.68 -6.09 6.56
CA ALA A 411 4.22 -6.02 5.18
C ALA A 411 4.15 -4.55 4.70
N ALA A 412 3.54 -3.66 5.49
CA ALA A 412 3.36 -2.25 5.16
C ALA A 412 4.31 -1.30 5.94
N LYS A 413 4.77 -0.24 5.27
CA LYS A 413 5.67 0.79 5.80
C LYS A 413 4.97 2.16 5.83
N PRO A 414 5.34 3.08 6.73
CA PRO A 414 4.78 4.42 6.75
C PRO A 414 5.07 5.15 5.43
N GLY A 415 4.05 5.83 4.90
CA GLY A 415 4.08 6.49 3.59
C GLY A 415 3.69 5.59 2.41
N GLU A 416 3.52 4.26 2.58
CA GLU A 416 3.00 3.40 1.52
C GLU A 416 1.46 3.50 1.43
N GLU A 417 0.92 3.55 0.21
CA GLU A 417 -0.51 3.38 -0.07
C GLU A 417 -0.88 1.89 -0.11
N ILE A 418 -1.88 1.50 0.70
CA ILE A 418 -2.35 0.13 0.83
C ILE A 418 -3.87 0.00 0.70
N GLU A 419 -4.30 -1.15 0.19
CA GLU A 419 -5.66 -1.67 0.22
C GLU A 419 -5.71 -2.83 1.22
N VAL A 420 -6.54 -2.68 2.25
CA VAL A 420 -6.75 -3.70 3.28
C VAL A 420 -8.11 -4.35 3.04
N THR A 421 -8.16 -5.68 2.87
CA THR A 421 -9.39 -6.45 3.08
C THR A 421 -9.40 -6.95 4.53
N GLY A 422 -10.49 -6.74 5.25
CA GLY A 422 -10.54 -7.02 6.68
C GLY A 422 -11.93 -6.94 7.29
N ILE A 423 -12.04 -7.44 8.52
CA ILE A 423 -13.29 -7.46 9.28
C ILE A 423 -13.36 -6.18 10.11
N TYR A 424 -14.42 -5.39 9.93
CA TYR A 424 -14.61 -4.14 10.69
C TYR A 424 -15.28 -4.45 12.04
N ARG A 425 -14.48 -4.44 13.11
CA ARG A 425 -14.92 -4.75 14.48
C ARG A 425 -15.02 -3.49 15.34
N ASN A 426 -15.83 -3.55 16.38
CA ASN A 426 -15.82 -2.60 17.48
C ASN A 426 -15.08 -3.19 18.70
N ASN A 427 -14.60 -2.31 19.58
CA ASN A 427 -14.08 -2.67 20.90
C ASN A 427 -14.60 -1.67 21.94
N TYR A 428 -14.85 -2.12 23.17
CA TYR A 428 -15.28 -1.27 24.26
C TYR A 428 -14.06 -0.68 25.00
N ASP A 429 -13.85 0.63 24.87
CA ASP A 429 -12.84 1.36 25.63
C ASP A 429 -13.48 2.25 26.70
N ALA A 430 -13.19 1.94 27.97
CA ALA A 430 -13.64 2.73 29.11
C ALA A 430 -13.04 4.14 29.14
N ALA A 431 -11.85 4.36 28.54
CA ALA A 431 -11.21 5.68 28.50
C ALA A 431 -11.88 6.64 27.50
N LEU A 432 -12.50 6.12 26.43
CA LEU A 432 -13.36 6.88 25.53
C LEU A 432 -14.71 7.24 26.17
N ASN A 433 -15.36 6.27 26.83
CA ASN A 433 -16.63 6.48 27.53
C ASN A 433 -16.51 7.63 28.58
N ASN A 434 -15.46 7.59 29.41
CA ASN A 434 -15.19 8.62 30.42
C ASN A 434 -14.89 10.02 29.86
N LYS A 435 -14.52 10.16 28.58
CA LYS A 435 -14.24 11.46 27.94
C LYS A 435 -15.44 12.02 27.20
N ASN A 436 -16.26 11.15 26.63
CA ASN A 436 -17.32 11.53 25.70
C ASN A 436 -18.69 11.64 26.39
N GLY A 437 -18.86 11.15 27.63
CA GLY A 437 -20.13 11.14 28.35
C GLY A 437 -21.15 10.11 27.83
N PHE A 438 -20.93 9.57 26.64
CA PHE A 438 -21.73 8.55 25.98
C PHE A 438 -20.89 7.27 25.74
N PRO A 439 -21.52 6.07 25.70
CA PRO A 439 -20.83 4.80 25.47
C PRO A 439 -20.36 4.63 24.02
N VAL A 440 -19.30 5.35 23.66
CA VAL A 440 -18.66 5.31 22.34
C VAL A 440 -17.68 4.13 22.27
N PHE A 441 -17.98 3.16 21.40
CA PHE A 441 -17.06 2.07 21.08
C PHE A 441 -15.94 2.55 20.16
N ALA A 442 -14.72 2.08 20.41
CA ALA A 442 -13.61 2.18 19.45
C ALA A 442 -13.87 1.27 18.24
N THR A 443 -13.30 1.60 17.09
CA THR A 443 -13.52 0.86 15.83
C THR A 443 -12.18 0.46 15.21
N ILE A 444 -12.01 -0.82 14.91
CA ILE A 444 -10.73 -1.39 14.47
C ILE A 444 -10.98 -2.33 13.29
N ILE A 445 -10.13 -2.28 12.27
CA ILE A 445 -10.14 -3.26 11.18
C ILE A 445 -9.16 -4.38 11.54
N GLU A 446 -9.62 -5.61 11.68
CA GLU A 446 -8.73 -6.77 11.68
C GLU A 446 -8.45 -7.15 10.21
N ALA A 447 -7.22 -6.94 9.75
CA ALA A 447 -6.86 -7.24 8.37
C ALA A 447 -6.82 -8.75 8.13
N ASN A 448 -7.50 -9.22 7.08
CA ASN A 448 -7.28 -10.56 6.56
C ASN A 448 -6.22 -10.55 5.46
N HIS A 449 -6.20 -9.55 4.58
CA HIS A 449 -5.18 -9.42 3.55
C HIS A 449 -4.83 -7.94 3.30
N VAL A 450 -3.56 -7.69 2.97
CA VAL A 450 -3.01 -6.34 2.75
C VAL A 450 -2.29 -6.34 1.41
N VAL A 451 -2.86 -5.64 0.44
CA VAL A 451 -2.25 -5.34 -0.85
C VAL A 451 -1.67 -3.93 -0.75
N LYS A 452 -0.53 -3.65 -1.37
CA LYS A 452 -0.11 -2.26 -1.62
C LYS A 452 -0.47 -1.89 -3.06
N SER A 453 -0.98 -0.69 -3.29
CA SER A 453 -1.33 -0.28 -4.67
C SER A 453 -0.08 -0.11 -5.55
N HIS A 454 1.11 0.09 -4.96
CA HIS A 454 2.40 -0.05 -5.65
C HIS A 454 2.86 -1.50 -5.85
N ASP A 455 2.42 -2.44 -5.01
CA ASP A 455 2.80 -3.86 -5.05
C ASP A 455 1.85 -4.68 -5.93
N GLN A 456 0.69 -4.14 -6.35
CA GLN A 456 -0.07 -4.66 -7.50
C GLN A 456 0.78 -4.68 -8.79
N LEU A 457 1.83 -3.85 -8.87
CA LEU A 457 2.75 -3.79 -10.03
C LEU A 457 3.84 -4.86 -9.96
N ALA A 458 4.37 -5.15 -8.77
CA ALA A 458 5.43 -6.14 -8.56
C ALA A 458 4.89 -7.54 -8.24
N GLY A 459 3.69 -7.59 -7.66
CA GLY A 459 2.85 -8.75 -7.37
C GLY A 459 1.89 -9.14 -8.50
N PHE A 460 2.06 -8.61 -9.72
CA PHE A 460 1.74 -9.39 -10.92
C PHE A 460 2.64 -10.64 -10.89
N ARG A 461 2.17 -11.68 -10.16
CA ARG A 461 2.84 -12.98 -10.07
C ARG A 461 3.14 -13.43 -11.48
N LEU A 462 4.42 -13.44 -11.82
CA LEU A 462 4.89 -13.74 -13.15
C LEU A 462 4.47 -15.16 -13.50
N THR A 463 3.41 -15.31 -14.30
CA THR A 463 2.92 -16.63 -14.66
C THR A 463 3.99 -17.33 -15.49
N GLU A 464 3.99 -18.67 -15.52
CA GLU A 464 4.88 -19.40 -16.43
C GLU A 464 4.61 -19.03 -17.91
N GLU A 465 3.46 -18.41 -18.18
CA GLU A 465 3.06 -17.89 -19.47
C GLU A 465 3.63 -16.50 -19.73
N ASP A 466 3.53 -15.55 -18.79
CA ASP A 466 4.22 -14.26 -18.83
C ASP A 466 5.73 -14.44 -19.03
N GLU A 467 6.35 -15.37 -18.29
CA GLU A 467 7.78 -15.66 -18.45
C GLU A 467 8.08 -16.27 -19.82
N ARG A 468 7.18 -17.09 -20.37
CA ARG A 468 7.28 -17.67 -21.72
C ARG A 468 7.13 -16.60 -22.80
N GLU A 469 6.23 -15.63 -22.63
CA GLU A 469 6.04 -14.44 -23.49
C GLU A 469 7.28 -13.54 -23.49
N ILE A 470 7.75 -13.16 -22.30
CA ILE A 470 8.98 -12.37 -22.08
C ILE A 470 10.20 -13.05 -22.73
N ARG A 471 10.29 -14.39 -22.63
CA ARG A 471 11.32 -15.23 -23.29
C ARG A 471 11.09 -15.50 -24.80
N LYS A 472 9.92 -15.16 -25.36
CA LYS A 472 9.71 -15.03 -26.82
C LYS A 472 10.25 -13.66 -27.27
N LEU A 473 9.75 -12.58 -26.66
CA LEU A 473 10.07 -11.19 -27.02
C LEU A 473 11.55 -10.84 -26.91
N SER A 474 12.27 -11.38 -25.90
CA SER A 474 13.70 -11.10 -25.72
C SER A 474 14.60 -11.60 -26.85
N LYS A 475 14.12 -12.53 -27.69
CA LYS A 475 14.85 -13.09 -28.83
C LYS A 475 14.77 -12.21 -30.08
N ASP A 476 13.90 -11.20 -30.10
CA ASP A 476 13.81 -10.27 -31.22
C ASP A 476 15.08 -9.40 -31.32
N PRO A 477 15.77 -9.35 -32.48
CA PRO A 477 16.97 -8.53 -32.65
C PRO A 477 16.71 -7.01 -32.59
N LYS A 478 15.43 -6.59 -32.54
CA LYS A 478 14.98 -5.19 -32.40
C LYS A 478 14.33 -4.88 -31.04
N ILE A 479 14.40 -5.78 -30.06
CA ILE A 479 13.70 -5.62 -28.76
C ILE A 479 14.01 -4.29 -28.05
N VAL A 480 15.27 -3.84 -28.09
CA VAL A 480 15.70 -2.56 -27.49
C VAL A 480 14.96 -1.37 -28.12
N ASP A 481 14.81 -1.36 -29.45
CA ASP A 481 14.18 -0.26 -30.18
C ASP A 481 12.64 -0.29 -29.99
N LYS A 482 12.03 -1.49 -29.87
CA LYS A 482 10.61 -1.65 -29.46
C LYS A 482 10.35 -1.07 -28.07
N ILE A 483 11.19 -1.41 -27.08
CA ILE A 483 11.07 -0.91 -25.70
C ILE A 483 11.19 0.62 -25.65
N ILE A 484 12.15 1.21 -26.38
CA ILE A 484 12.33 2.68 -26.44
C ILE A 484 11.10 3.37 -27.03
N ASN A 485 10.44 2.79 -28.03
CA ASN A 485 9.22 3.35 -28.62
C ASN A 485 8.00 3.22 -27.70
N SER A 486 7.84 2.06 -27.03
CA SER A 486 6.76 1.77 -26.07
C SER A 486 6.80 2.65 -24.82
N ILE A 487 7.95 3.25 -24.48
CA ILE A 487 8.09 4.22 -23.39
C ILE A 487 7.43 5.56 -23.75
N ALA A 488 6.51 6.01 -22.89
CA ALA A 488 5.74 7.25 -23.03
C ALA A 488 5.16 7.43 -24.45
N PRO A 489 4.23 6.57 -24.90
CA PRO A 489 3.72 6.59 -26.28
C PRO A 489 2.99 7.89 -26.60
N SER A 490 2.38 8.56 -25.60
CA SER A 490 1.74 9.87 -25.71
C SER A 490 2.67 11.05 -26.02
N ILE A 491 3.99 10.82 -26.13
CA ILE A 491 4.97 11.84 -26.50
C ILE A 491 5.66 11.42 -27.80
N TYR A 492 5.44 12.19 -28.85
CA TYR A 492 6.08 12.03 -30.15
C TYR A 492 7.57 12.44 -30.11
N GLY A 493 8.40 11.76 -30.91
CA GLY A 493 9.83 12.06 -31.01
C GLY A 493 10.61 11.75 -29.74
N HIS A 494 11.56 12.63 -29.39
CA HIS A 494 12.41 12.56 -28.19
C HIS A 494 13.02 11.18 -27.87
N THR A 495 13.44 10.44 -28.90
CA THR A 495 14.06 9.10 -28.78
C THR A 495 15.19 9.03 -27.77
N ASP A 496 15.97 10.11 -27.66
CA ASP A 496 17.16 10.17 -26.81
C ASP A 496 16.76 10.24 -25.33
N ILE A 497 15.67 10.96 -25.02
CA ILE A 497 15.08 11.01 -23.68
C ILE A 497 14.44 9.66 -23.32
N LYS A 498 13.65 9.09 -24.24
CA LYS A 498 13.04 7.76 -24.07
C LYS A 498 14.10 6.70 -23.81
N THR A 499 15.24 6.76 -24.51
CA THR A 499 16.40 5.89 -24.30
C THR A 499 17.03 6.11 -22.92
N ALA A 500 17.29 7.36 -22.51
CA ALA A 500 17.84 7.65 -21.18
C ALA A 500 16.93 7.16 -20.04
N VAL A 501 15.62 7.35 -20.18
CA VAL A 501 14.60 6.88 -19.23
C VAL A 501 14.55 5.35 -19.20
N ALA A 502 14.59 4.67 -20.35
CA ALA A 502 14.68 3.21 -20.43
C ALA A 502 15.89 2.70 -19.64
N LEU A 503 17.08 3.25 -19.90
CA LEU A 503 18.32 2.86 -19.24
C LEU A 503 18.25 3.03 -17.71
N SER A 504 17.62 4.11 -17.22
CA SER A 504 17.39 4.32 -15.78
C SER A 504 16.40 3.32 -15.18
N LEU A 505 15.31 2.98 -15.89
CA LEU A 505 14.32 1.99 -15.46
C LEU A 505 14.89 0.56 -15.36
N PHE A 506 15.76 0.13 -16.29
CA PHE A 506 16.42 -1.18 -16.20
C PHE A 506 17.63 -1.18 -15.24
N GLY A 507 18.41 -0.09 -15.21
CA GLY A 507 19.59 0.10 -14.37
C GLY A 507 20.78 -0.82 -14.69
N GLY A 508 21.99 -0.47 -14.24
CA GLY A 508 23.17 -1.34 -14.33
C GLY A 508 23.21 -2.43 -13.24
N VAL A 509 24.38 -3.02 -13.00
CA VAL A 509 24.61 -3.99 -11.92
C VAL A 509 25.50 -3.37 -10.84
N SER A 510 24.98 -3.25 -9.62
CA SER A 510 25.77 -2.86 -8.44
C SER A 510 26.77 -3.97 -8.10
N LYS A 511 28.03 -3.60 -7.83
CA LYS A 511 29.15 -4.54 -7.65
C LYS A 511 29.87 -4.27 -6.34
N GLU A 512 30.23 -5.32 -5.63
CA GLU A 512 31.11 -5.23 -4.47
C GLU A 512 32.51 -5.70 -4.88
N ALA A 513 33.49 -4.79 -4.80
CA ALA A 513 34.88 -5.15 -5.01
C ALA A 513 35.41 -5.92 -3.78
N PRO A 514 36.37 -6.87 -3.96
CA PRO A 514 37.01 -7.59 -2.85
C PRO A 514 37.93 -6.64 -2.05
N GLY A 515 37.31 -5.77 -1.25
CA GLY A 515 37.94 -4.65 -0.56
C GLY A 515 36.95 -3.66 0.11
N ARG A 516 35.68 -4.05 0.31
CA ARG A 516 34.59 -3.22 0.89
C ARG A 516 34.21 -1.95 0.10
N MET A 517 34.69 -1.77 -1.12
CA MET A 517 34.21 -0.70 -2.01
C MET A 517 33.02 -1.21 -2.82
N SER A 518 31.84 -0.66 -2.56
CA SER A 518 30.65 -0.80 -3.40
C SER A 518 30.74 0.15 -4.59
N ILE A 519 30.47 -0.37 -5.79
CA ILE A 519 30.32 0.41 -7.02
C ILE A 519 28.83 0.44 -7.35
N ARG A 520 28.24 1.64 -7.32
CA ARG A 520 26.85 1.93 -7.70
C ARG A 520 26.53 1.39 -9.09
N GLY A 521 25.39 0.69 -9.22
CA GLY A 521 24.84 0.24 -10.50
C GLY A 521 23.80 1.19 -11.12
N ASP A 522 23.17 2.05 -10.32
CA ASP A 522 22.06 2.91 -10.75
C ASP A 522 22.49 4.05 -11.70
N ILE A 523 21.65 4.35 -12.68
CA ILE A 523 21.91 5.34 -13.74
C ILE A 523 21.06 6.60 -13.47
N ASN A 524 21.73 7.69 -13.14
CA ASN A 524 21.10 8.99 -12.88
C ASN A 524 20.94 9.78 -14.18
N VAL A 525 19.77 10.40 -14.38
CA VAL A 525 19.42 11.14 -15.61
C VAL A 525 18.99 12.56 -15.27
N LEU A 526 19.53 13.56 -15.96
CA LEU A 526 19.09 14.95 -15.87
C LEU A 526 18.43 15.38 -17.19
N LEU A 527 17.16 15.81 -17.10
CA LEU A 527 16.35 16.34 -18.20
C LEU A 527 16.34 17.87 -18.12
N LEU A 528 17.28 18.51 -18.82
CA LEU A 528 17.29 19.97 -19.01
C LEU A 528 16.54 20.33 -20.29
N GLY A 529 15.74 21.37 -20.27
CA GLY A 529 15.10 21.89 -21.49
C GLY A 529 14.16 23.04 -21.25
N ASP A 530 13.67 23.63 -22.34
CA ASP A 530 12.73 24.75 -22.31
C ASP A 530 11.38 24.35 -21.64
N PRO A 531 10.65 25.27 -21.00
CA PRO A 531 9.33 24.99 -20.45
C PRO A 531 8.34 24.60 -21.57
N GLY A 532 7.42 23.69 -21.28
CA GLY A 532 6.48 23.14 -22.27
C GLY A 532 6.96 21.88 -23.00
N THR A 533 8.25 21.51 -22.92
CA THR A 533 8.85 20.32 -23.57
C THR A 533 8.49 18.97 -22.94
N ALA A 534 7.26 18.82 -22.42
CA ALA A 534 6.68 17.60 -21.83
C ALA A 534 7.45 16.88 -20.69
N LYS A 535 8.60 17.40 -20.22
CA LYS A 535 9.47 16.79 -19.19
C LYS A 535 8.72 16.23 -17.97
N SER A 536 7.83 17.02 -17.37
CA SER A 536 7.04 16.62 -16.19
C SER A 536 6.05 15.47 -16.48
N GLN A 537 5.58 15.34 -17.73
CA GLN A 537 4.76 14.18 -18.14
C GLN A 537 5.60 12.92 -18.31
N ILE A 538 6.87 13.05 -18.71
CA ILE A 538 7.82 11.93 -18.72
C ILE A 538 8.06 11.42 -17.30
N LEU A 539 8.26 12.32 -16.32
CA LEU A 539 8.38 11.93 -14.91
C LEU A 539 7.11 11.20 -14.41
N LYS A 540 5.91 11.74 -14.67
CA LYS A 540 4.63 11.09 -14.31
C LYS A 540 4.37 9.76 -15.02
N TYR A 541 4.97 9.52 -16.19
CA TYR A 541 4.95 8.22 -16.84
C TYR A 541 5.91 7.23 -16.14
N VAL A 542 7.12 7.67 -15.77
CA VAL A 542 8.08 6.85 -15.00
C VAL A 542 7.52 6.46 -13.63
N GLU A 543 6.84 7.40 -12.96
CA GLU A 543 6.14 7.18 -11.68
C GLU A 543 5.16 5.99 -11.73
N LYS A 544 4.42 5.82 -12.83
CA LYS A 544 3.48 4.72 -13.04
C LYS A 544 4.12 3.43 -13.57
N THR A 545 5.28 3.53 -14.21
CA THR A 545 5.95 2.41 -14.91
C THR A 545 6.99 1.71 -14.03
N ALA A 546 7.62 2.43 -13.10
CA ALA A 546 8.55 1.84 -12.14
C ALA A 546 7.82 1.02 -11.06
N HIS A 547 8.46 -0.08 -10.63
CA HIS A 547 8.02 -0.93 -9.52
C HIS A 547 8.01 -0.23 -8.16
N ARG A 548 8.84 0.81 -7.99
CA ARG A 548 8.93 1.64 -6.79
C ARG A 548 9.46 3.02 -7.16
N ALA A 549 8.58 4.01 -7.17
CA ALA A 549 8.91 5.41 -7.41
C ALA A 549 8.49 6.28 -6.22
N VAL A 550 9.20 7.39 -6.02
CA VAL A 550 8.76 8.49 -5.15
C VAL A 550 8.93 9.79 -5.92
N PHE A 551 7.83 10.54 -6.10
CA PHE A 551 7.81 11.83 -6.76
C PHE A 551 8.04 12.97 -5.76
N ALA A 552 8.92 13.90 -6.12
CA ALA A 552 9.25 15.08 -5.34
C ALA A 552 9.32 16.32 -6.26
N THR A 553 8.92 17.48 -5.73
CA THR A 553 9.12 18.79 -6.37
C THR A 553 10.19 19.57 -5.63
N GLY A 554 11.11 20.20 -6.36
CA GLY A 554 12.26 20.91 -5.79
C GLY A 554 11.93 22.02 -4.78
N GLN A 555 10.70 22.56 -4.80
CA GLN A 555 10.25 23.53 -3.79
C GLN A 555 9.63 22.88 -2.54
N GLY A 556 9.04 21.69 -2.64
CA GLY A 556 8.49 20.94 -1.50
C GLY A 556 9.50 19.99 -0.85
N ALA A 557 10.58 19.65 -1.56
CA ALA A 557 11.57 18.65 -1.18
C ALA A 557 12.68 19.23 -0.28
N SER A 558 12.34 19.54 0.97
CA SER A 558 13.35 19.90 1.99
C SER A 558 14.34 18.76 2.24
N ALA A 559 15.55 19.09 2.68
CA ALA A 559 16.60 18.14 3.09
C ALA A 559 16.09 17.06 4.05
N VAL A 560 15.21 17.45 4.99
CA VAL A 560 14.60 16.56 5.98
C VAL A 560 13.62 15.59 5.33
N GLY A 561 12.79 16.08 4.39
CA GLY A 561 11.86 15.25 3.61
C GLY A 561 12.54 14.36 2.58
N LEU A 562 13.75 14.71 2.11
CA LEU A 562 14.54 13.91 1.18
C LEU A 562 15.34 12.80 1.88
N THR A 563 15.96 13.11 3.02
CA THR A 563 16.92 12.21 3.70
C THR A 563 16.24 11.30 4.73
N ALA A 564 16.19 11.71 6.00
CA ALA A 564 15.28 11.19 7.01
C ALA A 564 15.16 12.19 8.17
N SER A 565 14.02 12.16 8.85
CA SER A 565 13.72 12.94 10.05
C SER A 565 13.97 12.11 11.32
N VAL A 566 14.23 12.79 12.44
CA VAL A 566 14.02 12.18 13.77
C VAL A 566 12.79 12.85 14.38
N ARG A 567 11.77 12.06 14.69
CA ARG A 567 10.51 12.51 15.29
C ARG A 567 10.41 11.94 16.69
N ARG A 568 9.68 12.62 17.59
CA ARG A 568 9.31 12.07 18.89
C ARG A 568 7.88 11.52 18.80
N ASP A 569 7.65 10.26 19.16
CA ASP A 569 6.29 9.73 19.21
C ASP A 569 5.52 10.33 20.41
N PRO A 570 4.31 10.88 20.23
CA PRO A 570 3.55 11.48 21.32
C PRO A 570 3.01 10.47 22.36
N MET A 571 2.90 9.18 22.03
CA MET A 571 2.42 8.13 22.94
C MET A 571 3.56 7.54 23.78
N THR A 572 4.62 7.05 23.14
CA THR A 572 5.75 6.39 23.83
C THR A 572 6.84 7.36 24.28
N SER A 573 6.80 8.62 23.83
CA SER A 573 7.81 9.66 24.05
C SER A 573 9.21 9.36 23.51
N GLU A 574 9.41 8.27 22.77
CA GLU A 574 10.69 7.86 22.21
C GLU A 574 11.04 8.61 20.92
N TRP A 575 12.33 8.62 20.56
CA TRP A 575 12.81 9.19 19.30
C TRP A 575 12.82 8.12 18.21
N THR A 576 11.98 8.29 17.19
CA THR A 576 11.84 7.42 16.03
C THR A 576 12.46 8.06 14.78
N LEU A 577 12.93 7.23 13.84
CA LEU A 577 13.42 7.68 12.53
C LEU A 577 12.31 7.55 11.49
N GLU A 578 11.97 8.65 10.82
CA GLU A 578 11.07 8.66 9.66
C GLU A 578 11.88 8.80 8.38
N GLY A 579 11.87 7.79 7.52
CA GLY A 579 12.60 7.79 6.25
C GLY A 579 12.06 8.85 5.29
N GLY A 580 12.95 9.67 4.73
CA GLY A 580 12.62 10.60 3.65
C GLY A 580 12.57 9.91 2.27
N ALA A 581 12.22 10.69 1.25
CA ALA A 581 11.96 10.21 -0.11
C ALA A 581 13.06 9.30 -0.70
N LEU A 582 14.34 9.57 -0.42
CA LEU A 582 15.47 8.77 -0.94
C LEU A 582 15.57 7.39 -0.26
N VAL A 583 15.19 7.30 1.02
CA VAL A 583 15.11 6.03 1.77
C VAL A 583 13.85 5.25 1.38
N LEU A 584 12.73 5.97 1.21
CA LEU A 584 11.49 5.42 0.66
C LEU A 584 11.65 4.96 -0.80
N ALA A 585 12.65 5.44 -1.54
CA ALA A 585 12.98 5.03 -2.91
C ALA A 585 14.14 4.01 -3.06
N ASP A 586 14.64 3.36 -1.99
CA ASP A 586 15.72 2.36 -2.09
C ASP A 586 15.39 1.21 -3.07
N LYS A 587 16.34 0.80 -3.91
CA LYS A 587 16.17 -0.09 -5.08
C LYS A 587 15.13 0.38 -6.12
N GLY A 588 14.66 1.62 -6.04
CA GLY A 588 13.65 2.24 -6.91
C GLY A 588 14.18 3.47 -7.66
N THR A 589 13.26 4.31 -8.13
CA THR A 589 13.55 5.58 -8.82
C THR A 589 13.03 6.77 -8.02
N CYS A 590 13.91 7.70 -7.64
CA CYS A 590 13.51 8.99 -7.09
C CYS A 590 13.35 9.99 -8.24
N LEU A 591 12.18 10.62 -8.32
CA LEU A 591 11.82 11.55 -9.39
C LEU A 591 11.77 12.96 -8.80
N ILE A 592 12.55 13.89 -9.35
CA ILE A 592 12.61 15.27 -8.86
C ILE A 592 12.29 16.23 -10.00
N ASP A 593 11.14 16.89 -9.94
CA ASP A 593 10.80 17.99 -10.86
C ASP A 593 11.27 19.34 -10.28
N GLU A 594 11.51 20.32 -11.15
CA GLU A 594 12.01 21.66 -10.82
C GLU A 594 13.28 21.65 -9.94
N PHE A 595 14.23 20.77 -10.26
CA PHE A 595 15.49 20.58 -9.53
C PHE A 595 16.35 21.87 -9.45
N ASP A 596 16.17 22.80 -10.39
CA ASP A 596 16.78 24.14 -10.37
C ASP A 596 16.31 25.00 -9.18
N LYS A 597 15.09 24.80 -8.65
CA LYS A 597 14.51 25.60 -7.56
C LYS A 597 14.86 25.11 -6.14
N MET A 598 15.63 24.03 -6.01
CA MET A 598 16.02 23.47 -4.71
C MET A 598 16.98 24.38 -3.94
N ASN A 599 16.84 24.48 -2.62
CA ASN A 599 17.76 25.23 -1.77
C ASN A 599 19.11 24.52 -1.65
N ASP A 600 20.20 25.26 -1.43
CA ASP A 600 21.55 24.68 -1.43
C ASP A 600 21.79 23.66 -0.29
N GLN A 601 21.11 23.83 0.85
CA GLN A 601 21.12 22.84 1.95
C GLN A 601 20.56 21.48 1.49
N ASP A 602 19.51 21.49 0.67
CA ASP A 602 18.87 20.29 0.14
C ASP A 602 19.78 19.64 -0.92
N ARG A 603 20.47 20.46 -1.73
CA ARG A 603 21.48 20.02 -2.71
C ARG A 603 22.68 19.33 -2.05
N THR A 604 23.21 19.87 -0.94
CA THR A 604 24.32 19.21 -0.21
C THR A 604 23.92 17.87 0.38
N SER A 605 22.66 17.71 0.81
CA SER A 605 22.12 16.45 1.34
C SER A 605 22.05 15.34 0.29
N ILE A 606 21.76 15.69 -0.97
CA ILE A 606 21.72 14.75 -2.11
C ILE A 606 23.14 14.25 -2.50
N HIS A 607 24.20 15.01 -2.22
CA HIS A 607 25.57 14.64 -2.60
C HIS A 607 26.10 13.36 -1.96
N GLU A 608 25.64 13.01 -0.75
CA GLU A 608 26.02 11.77 -0.06
C GLU A 608 25.32 10.57 -0.72
N ALA A 609 24.00 10.66 -0.87
CA ALA A 609 23.17 9.61 -1.45
C ALA A 609 23.54 9.27 -2.91
N MET A 610 23.76 10.27 -3.78
CA MET A 610 24.13 10.02 -5.19
C MET A 610 25.51 9.37 -5.39
N GLU A 611 26.40 9.49 -4.40
CA GLU A 611 27.78 8.98 -4.45
C GLU A 611 27.93 7.62 -3.75
N GLN A 612 27.49 7.54 -2.49
CA GLN A 612 27.72 6.40 -1.61
C GLN A 612 26.51 5.46 -1.53
N GLN A 613 25.33 5.92 -1.99
CA GLN A 613 24.04 5.23 -1.84
C GLN A 613 23.66 4.93 -0.38
N THR A 614 24.19 5.76 0.53
CA THR A 614 23.93 5.75 1.97
C THR A 614 23.70 7.17 2.46
N ILE A 615 23.01 7.31 3.58
CA ILE A 615 22.74 8.57 4.27
C ILE A 615 23.11 8.38 5.74
N SER A 616 24.09 9.13 6.23
CA SER A 616 24.52 9.12 7.63
C SER A 616 23.74 10.12 8.47
N ILE A 617 23.25 9.67 9.63
CA ILE A 617 22.42 10.48 10.52
C ILE A 617 22.96 10.36 11.94
N SER A 618 23.30 11.52 12.51
CA SER A 618 23.79 11.69 13.88
C SER A 618 22.98 12.78 14.55
N LYS A 619 21.75 12.46 14.97
CA LYS A 619 20.76 13.40 15.53
C LYS A 619 20.03 12.79 16.72
N ALA A 620 19.70 13.60 17.73
CA ALA A 620 18.97 13.19 18.95
C ALA A 620 19.55 11.95 19.67
N GLY A 621 20.87 11.73 19.61
CA GLY A 621 21.54 10.57 20.21
C GLY A 621 21.54 9.30 19.34
N ILE A 622 20.79 9.30 18.23
CA ILE A 622 20.78 8.21 17.25
C ILE A 622 21.91 8.46 16.24
N VAL A 623 22.82 7.49 16.13
CA VAL A 623 23.93 7.47 15.15
C VAL A 623 23.76 6.24 14.27
N THR A 624 23.24 6.43 13.06
CA THR A 624 22.86 5.35 12.13
C THR A 624 23.18 5.72 10.69
N THR A 625 23.42 4.71 9.84
CA THR A 625 23.49 4.88 8.39
C THR A 625 22.32 4.15 7.73
N LEU A 626 21.58 4.85 6.89
CA LEU A 626 20.47 4.29 6.10
C LEU A 626 20.93 4.04 4.67
N GLN A 627 20.37 3.02 4.02
CA GLN A 627 20.62 2.73 2.60
C GLN A 627 19.62 3.50 1.72
N ALA A 628 20.12 4.08 0.63
CA ALA A 628 19.37 4.91 -0.31
C ALA A 628 19.85 4.62 -1.75
N ARG A 629 19.72 3.35 -2.19
CA ARG A 629 20.13 2.91 -3.54
C ARG A 629 19.04 3.23 -4.55
N CYS A 630 18.82 4.51 -4.81
CA CYS A 630 17.86 4.97 -5.81
C CYS A 630 18.58 5.46 -7.08
N ALA A 631 17.97 5.23 -8.24
CA ALA A 631 18.29 6.00 -9.44
C ALA A 631 17.56 7.36 -9.37
N VAL A 632 18.27 8.46 -9.63
CA VAL A 632 17.68 9.81 -9.63
C VAL A 632 17.37 10.24 -11.05
N VAL A 633 16.09 10.50 -11.34
CA VAL A 633 15.64 11.15 -12.58
C VAL A 633 15.17 12.56 -12.24
N ALA A 634 15.97 13.56 -12.61
CA ALA A 634 15.70 14.96 -12.32
C ALA A 634 15.27 15.70 -13.59
N ALA A 635 14.28 16.59 -13.47
CA ALA A 635 13.98 17.59 -14.49
C ALA A 635 14.39 18.98 -13.99
N ALA A 636 14.98 19.77 -14.88
CA ALA A 636 15.43 21.13 -14.60
C ALA A 636 15.10 22.09 -15.74
N ASN A 637 14.98 23.37 -15.42
CA ASN A 637 14.80 24.46 -16.38
C ASN A 637 16.11 25.26 -16.55
N PRO A 638 16.40 25.81 -17.74
CA PRO A 638 17.51 26.71 -17.95
C PRO A 638 17.23 28.09 -17.33
N ILE A 639 18.29 28.78 -16.90
CA ILE A 639 18.22 30.15 -16.36
C ILE A 639 17.60 31.07 -17.42
N GLY A 640 16.59 31.85 -17.02
CA GLY A 640 15.85 32.73 -17.94
C GLY A 640 14.83 32.02 -18.85
N GLY A 641 14.58 30.73 -18.64
CA GLY A 641 13.47 30.00 -19.27
C GLY A 641 13.65 29.63 -20.74
N ARG A 642 14.82 29.90 -21.35
CA ARG A 642 15.20 29.36 -22.68
C ARG A 642 16.68 28.96 -22.75
N TYR A 643 16.98 27.80 -23.33
CA TYR A 643 18.33 27.24 -23.37
C TYR A 643 19.25 27.96 -24.39
N ASN A 644 20.09 28.89 -23.90
CA ASN A 644 21.01 29.64 -24.76
C ASN A 644 22.21 28.79 -25.23
N SER A 645 22.07 28.21 -26.42
CA SER A 645 23.04 27.32 -27.05
C SER A 645 24.38 27.96 -27.48
N THR A 646 24.59 29.25 -27.22
CA THR A 646 25.88 29.95 -27.42
C THR A 646 26.80 29.88 -26.20
N ARG A 647 26.22 29.81 -24.99
CA ARG A 647 26.92 29.70 -23.71
C ARG A 647 27.28 28.23 -23.39
N PRO A 648 28.29 27.97 -22.53
CA PRO A 648 28.54 26.62 -22.01
C PRO A 648 27.38 26.16 -21.12
N PHE A 649 27.20 24.85 -21.02
CA PHE A 649 26.20 24.22 -20.17
C PHE A 649 26.18 24.77 -18.72
N SER A 650 27.36 24.97 -18.12
CA SER A 650 27.51 25.46 -16.74
C SER A 650 27.16 26.95 -16.52
N GLU A 651 26.94 27.74 -17.58
CA GLU A 651 26.41 29.12 -17.49
C GLU A 651 24.89 29.17 -17.72
N ASN A 652 24.29 28.08 -18.24
CA ASN A 652 22.87 27.99 -18.57
C ASN A 652 22.02 27.39 -17.44
N VAL A 653 22.65 26.82 -16.40
CA VAL A 653 21.99 26.12 -15.30
C VAL A 653 22.70 26.44 -13.99
N GLU A 654 21.95 26.76 -12.93
CA GLU A 654 22.49 27.09 -11.61
C GLU A 654 22.84 25.82 -10.79
N LEU A 655 23.68 24.96 -11.35
CA LEU A 655 24.13 23.70 -10.72
C LEU A 655 25.66 23.65 -10.63
N THR A 656 26.15 23.18 -9.48
CA THR A 656 27.59 23.06 -9.22
C THR A 656 28.18 21.84 -9.94
N GLU A 657 29.43 21.93 -10.40
CA GLU A 657 30.12 20.83 -11.09
C GLU A 657 30.10 19.48 -10.34
N PRO A 658 30.16 19.42 -8.99
CA PRO A 658 30.00 18.17 -8.24
C PRO A 658 28.62 17.53 -8.35
N ILE A 659 27.53 18.29 -8.61
CA ILE A 659 26.21 17.72 -8.91
C ILE A 659 26.26 17.09 -10.31
N LEU A 660 26.68 17.87 -11.30
CA LEU A 660 26.71 17.45 -12.71
C LEU A 660 27.56 16.18 -12.91
N SER A 661 28.65 16.04 -12.14
CA SER A 661 29.54 14.86 -12.17
C SER A 661 28.90 13.54 -11.74
N ARG A 662 27.69 13.56 -11.17
CA ARG A 662 26.97 12.39 -10.61
C ARG A 662 25.72 12.01 -11.40
N PHE A 663 25.39 12.79 -12.43
CA PHE A 663 24.44 12.43 -13.46
C PHE A 663 25.18 11.69 -14.58
N ASP A 664 24.69 10.51 -14.93
CA ASP A 664 25.34 9.59 -15.86
C ASP A 664 24.92 9.89 -17.31
N ILE A 665 23.72 10.47 -17.50
CA ILE A 665 23.19 10.95 -18.78
C ILE A 665 22.61 12.36 -18.62
N LEU A 666 23.04 13.28 -19.49
CA LEU A 666 22.51 14.65 -19.60
C LEU A 666 21.68 14.78 -20.89
N CYS A 667 20.37 14.95 -20.78
CA CYS A 667 19.50 15.24 -21.92
C CYS A 667 19.24 16.75 -22.00
N VAL A 668 19.55 17.38 -23.14
CA VAL A 668 19.28 18.79 -23.40
C VAL A 668 18.24 18.92 -24.50
N VAL A 669 16.98 19.09 -24.09
CA VAL A 669 15.87 19.41 -24.99
C VAL A 669 15.97 20.87 -25.42
N ARG A 670 15.67 21.14 -26.68
CA ARG A 670 15.69 22.48 -27.28
C ARG A 670 14.45 22.62 -28.15
N ASP A 671 13.70 23.70 -27.96
CA ASP A 671 12.57 24.10 -28.79
C ASP A 671 13.10 24.69 -30.12
N THR A 672 13.07 23.89 -31.20
CA THR A 672 13.50 24.30 -32.55
C THR A 672 12.34 24.18 -33.53
N VAL A 673 11.86 25.32 -34.03
CA VAL A 673 10.74 25.43 -34.97
C VAL A 673 11.15 24.88 -36.34
N ASP A 674 10.70 23.67 -36.66
CA ASP A 674 10.94 22.96 -37.92
C ASP A 674 9.59 22.46 -38.47
N PRO A 675 9.03 23.09 -39.52
CA PRO A 675 7.59 23.00 -39.82
C PRO A 675 7.11 21.59 -40.18
N THR A 676 7.99 20.73 -40.69
CA THR A 676 7.69 19.33 -41.01
C THR A 676 7.69 18.40 -39.79
N GLU A 677 8.29 18.81 -38.68
CA GLU A 677 8.20 18.11 -37.39
C GLU A 677 7.02 18.66 -36.58
N ASP A 678 6.80 19.98 -36.62
CA ASP A 678 5.63 20.65 -36.05
C ASP A 678 4.31 20.09 -36.60
N GLU A 679 4.20 19.89 -37.92
CA GLU A 679 3.01 19.28 -38.56
C GLU A 679 2.75 17.85 -38.05
N ARG A 680 3.81 17.05 -37.85
CA ARG A 680 3.68 15.67 -37.33
C ARG A 680 3.30 15.66 -35.87
N LEU A 681 3.91 16.55 -35.07
CA LEU A 681 3.59 16.73 -33.66
C LEU A 681 2.13 17.19 -33.48
N ALA A 682 1.67 18.16 -34.28
CA ALA A 682 0.29 18.64 -34.24
C ALA A 682 -0.72 17.53 -34.59
N ASN A 683 -0.50 16.80 -35.69
CA ASN A 683 -1.34 15.65 -36.06
C ASN A 683 -1.34 14.56 -34.97
N PHE A 684 -0.18 14.28 -34.37
CA PHE A 684 -0.06 13.32 -33.27
C PHE A 684 -0.84 13.77 -32.02
N VAL A 685 -0.70 15.03 -31.61
CA VAL A 685 -1.38 15.61 -30.44
C VAL A 685 -2.90 15.64 -30.64
N VAL A 686 -3.39 16.02 -31.83
CA VAL A 686 -4.83 15.97 -32.16
C VAL A 686 -5.36 14.54 -32.07
N ASN A 687 -4.64 13.56 -32.63
CA ASN A 687 -5.01 12.14 -32.51
C ASN A 687 -4.97 11.63 -31.07
N SER A 688 -3.99 12.08 -30.26
CA SER A 688 -3.89 11.74 -28.84
C SER A 688 -5.06 12.30 -28.03
N HIS A 689 -5.47 13.56 -28.25
CA HIS A 689 -6.68 14.11 -27.63
C HIS A 689 -7.97 13.45 -28.13
N GLY A 690 -8.05 13.07 -29.41
CA GLY A 690 -9.16 12.31 -29.97
C GLY A 690 -9.29 10.88 -29.43
N ARG A 691 -8.18 10.26 -29.01
CA ARG A 691 -8.15 8.99 -28.28
C ARG A 691 -8.48 9.17 -26.79
N ALA A 692 -7.97 10.24 -26.15
CA ALA A 692 -8.15 10.51 -24.73
C ALA A 692 -9.51 11.13 -24.33
N HIS A 693 -10.47 11.22 -25.26
CA HIS A 693 -11.78 11.78 -24.97
C HIS A 693 -12.65 10.77 -24.18
N PRO A 694 -13.22 11.13 -23.02
CA PRO A 694 -13.85 10.16 -22.12
C PRO A 694 -15.04 9.40 -22.73
N LEU A 695 -15.78 10.02 -23.66
CA LEU A 695 -16.88 9.37 -24.39
C LEU A 695 -16.44 8.31 -25.42
N LYS A 696 -15.12 8.06 -25.58
CA LYS A 696 -14.57 7.08 -26.53
C LYS A 696 -13.87 5.88 -25.88
N ALA A 697 -13.71 5.87 -24.56
CA ALA A 697 -13.42 4.63 -23.85
C ALA A 697 -14.69 3.74 -23.89
N PRO A 698 -14.58 2.41 -24.06
CA PRO A 698 -15.73 1.53 -24.00
C PRO A 698 -16.32 1.55 -22.59
N ALA A 699 -17.49 2.16 -22.43
CA ALA A 699 -18.18 2.29 -21.16
C ALA A 699 -18.81 0.94 -20.77
N TYR A 700 -18.05 0.12 -20.05
CA TYR A 700 -18.57 -1.10 -19.44
C TYR A 700 -19.62 -0.75 -18.38
N GLY A 701 -20.80 -1.40 -18.46
CA GLY A 701 -21.76 -1.45 -17.36
C GLY A 701 -22.69 -0.24 -17.17
N PHE A 702 -23.60 0.01 -18.11
CA PHE A 702 -24.99 0.36 -17.77
C PHE A 702 -25.96 -0.03 -18.88
N ALA A 703 -26.84 -1.00 -18.62
CA ALA A 703 -27.89 -1.41 -19.54
C ALA A 703 -29.06 -0.41 -19.49
N ALA A 704 -29.15 0.47 -20.47
CA ALA A 704 -30.26 1.43 -20.63
C ALA A 704 -31.07 1.09 -21.89
N ASP A 705 -32.20 0.42 -21.63
CA ASP A 705 -33.30 0.05 -22.52
C ASP A 705 -33.44 0.87 -23.83
N LYS A 706 -33.42 0.18 -24.98
CA LYS A 706 -33.82 0.70 -26.29
C LYS A 706 -35.08 0.00 -26.80
N SER A 707 -36.20 0.31 -26.19
CA SER A 707 -37.52 -0.09 -26.68
C SER A 707 -38.10 0.95 -27.66
N GLN A 708 -38.55 0.45 -28.82
CA GLN A 708 -39.53 1.07 -29.73
C GLN A 708 -39.17 2.40 -30.44
N GLN A 709 -38.70 2.30 -31.69
CA GLN A 709 -39.46 2.81 -32.84
C GLN A 709 -39.00 2.16 -34.16
N THR A 710 -39.95 1.63 -34.92
CA THR A 710 -39.83 1.15 -36.33
C THR A 710 -39.94 2.36 -37.29
N HIS A 711 -39.54 2.32 -38.57
CA HIS A 711 -39.73 1.30 -39.63
C HIS A 711 -38.63 1.35 -40.72
N GLU A 712 -38.53 0.26 -41.50
CA GLU A 712 -38.13 0.16 -42.93
C GLU A 712 -36.76 0.78 -43.38
N ASP A 713 -35.89 0.10 -44.14
CA ASP A 713 -36.08 -1.03 -45.07
C ASP A 713 -34.98 -2.12 -44.93
N GLU A 714 -35.33 -3.38 -45.24
CA GLU A 714 -34.37 -4.45 -45.54
C GLU A 714 -34.17 -4.58 -47.05
N THR A 715 -32.93 -4.59 -47.54
CA THR A 715 -32.37 -5.62 -48.46
C THR A 715 -30.99 -5.24 -49.02
N THR A 716 -29.92 -5.65 -48.34
CA THR A 716 -28.67 -6.08 -49.01
C THR A 716 -28.04 -7.18 -48.16
N GLN A 717 -27.68 -8.29 -48.79
CA GLN A 717 -27.21 -9.48 -48.08
C GLN A 717 -25.71 -9.38 -47.74
N GLN A 718 -25.35 -9.91 -46.57
CA GLN A 718 -24.00 -10.40 -46.25
C GLN A 718 -22.82 -9.43 -46.47
N THR A 719 -22.82 -8.33 -45.71
CA THR A 719 -21.57 -7.81 -45.13
C THR A 719 -21.74 -7.65 -43.63
N GLN A 720 -21.63 -8.75 -42.88
CA GLN A 720 -21.16 -8.63 -41.49
C GLN A 720 -19.69 -8.20 -41.58
N MET A 721 -19.44 -6.90 -41.46
CA MET A 721 -18.20 -6.49 -40.83
C MET A 721 -18.35 -6.88 -39.37
N GLU A 722 -17.65 -7.94 -39.00
CA GLU A 722 -17.11 -8.06 -37.64
C GLU A 722 -16.47 -6.71 -37.32
N VAL A 723 -16.89 -6.06 -36.23
CA VAL A 723 -16.24 -4.82 -35.80
C VAL A 723 -14.98 -5.26 -35.07
N ASP A 724 -13.94 -5.48 -35.87
CA ASP A 724 -12.61 -5.89 -35.44
C ASP A 724 -12.14 -5.08 -34.23
N ASP A 725 -11.80 -5.79 -33.14
CA ASP A 725 -10.88 -5.27 -32.11
C ASP A 725 -9.47 -5.09 -32.71
N ASP A 726 -9.20 -5.75 -33.84
CA ASP A 726 -8.07 -5.56 -34.75
C ASP A 726 -8.14 -4.22 -35.53
N MET A 727 -7.97 -3.09 -34.81
CA MET A 727 -7.16 -2.00 -35.37
C MET A 727 -5.77 -2.09 -34.74
N PRO A 728 -4.74 -2.53 -35.48
CA PRO A 728 -3.54 -3.09 -34.88
C PRO A 728 -2.79 -2.06 -34.02
N PRO A 729 -2.22 -2.47 -32.86
CA PRO A 729 -1.28 -1.64 -32.12
C PRO A 729 -0.13 -1.26 -33.05
N GLN A 730 0.22 0.03 -33.09
CA GLN A 730 1.18 0.57 -34.07
C GLN A 730 2.48 -0.25 -34.06
N GLU A 731 2.82 -0.85 -35.22
CA GLU A 731 3.71 -2.01 -35.35
C GLU A 731 5.01 -1.90 -34.51
N GLY A 732 4.99 -2.48 -33.31
CA GLY A 732 6.14 -2.52 -32.40
C GLY A 732 5.91 -1.99 -30.98
N GLU A 733 4.75 -1.43 -30.66
CA GLU A 733 4.40 -1.09 -29.27
C GLU A 733 4.15 -2.36 -28.42
N ILE A 734 4.78 -2.43 -27.25
CA ILE A 734 4.56 -3.48 -26.24
C ILE A 734 3.44 -2.99 -25.30
N PRO A 735 2.47 -3.86 -24.91
CA PRO A 735 1.47 -3.52 -23.88
C PRO A 735 2.14 -3.04 -22.59
N GLN A 736 1.60 -1.97 -21.99
CA GLN A 736 2.25 -1.29 -20.86
C GLN A 736 2.38 -2.20 -19.61
N GLU A 737 1.45 -3.13 -19.42
CA GLU A 737 1.52 -4.12 -18.34
C GLU A 737 2.63 -5.14 -18.57
N LEU A 738 2.70 -5.71 -19.78
CA LEU A 738 3.77 -6.63 -20.16
C LEU A 738 5.14 -5.95 -20.10
N LEU A 739 5.24 -4.66 -20.44
CA LEU A 739 6.46 -3.86 -20.27
C LEU A 739 6.87 -3.73 -18.79
N ARG A 740 5.91 -3.50 -17.87
CA ARG A 740 6.16 -3.42 -16.42
C ARG A 740 6.65 -4.78 -15.88
N LYS A 741 5.99 -5.89 -16.24
CA LYS A 741 6.43 -7.26 -15.93
C LYS A 741 7.85 -7.53 -16.48
N TYR A 742 8.14 -7.11 -17.71
CA TYR A 742 9.45 -7.27 -18.35
C TYR A 742 10.55 -6.48 -17.63
N ILE A 743 10.29 -5.24 -17.18
CA ILE A 743 11.25 -4.43 -16.41
C ILE A 743 11.54 -5.08 -15.06
N LEU A 744 10.52 -5.56 -14.34
CA LEU A 744 10.68 -6.28 -13.07
C LEU A 744 11.56 -7.53 -13.25
N TYR A 745 11.16 -8.41 -14.18
CA TYR A 745 11.89 -9.63 -14.53
C TYR A 745 13.37 -9.37 -14.87
N ALA A 746 13.63 -8.32 -15.66
CA ALA A 746 14.97 -7.90 -16.05
C ALA A 746 15.82 -7.35 -14.90
N ARG A 747 15.20 -6.71 -13.89
CA ARG A 747 15.90 -6.21 -12.70
C ARG A 747 16.25 -7.33 -11.72
N GLU A 748 15.42 -8.37 -11.62
CA GLU A 748 15.60 -9.45 -10.64
C GLU A 748 16.45 -10.61 -11.16
N LYS A 749 16.06 -11.24 -12.28
CA LYS A 749 16.71 -12.48 -12.76
C LYS A 749 18.01 -12.21 -13.52
N CYS A 750 18.08 -11.14 -14.33
CA CYS A 750 19.25 -10.86 -15.17
C CYS A 750 20.34 -10.04 -14.46
N ARG A 751 21.54 -10.63 -14.33
CA ARG A 751 22.73 -9.98 -13.76
C ARG A 751 23.89 -10.07 -14.75
N PRO A 752 23.91 -9.23 -15.80
CA PRO A 752 24.85 -9.34 -16.91
C PRO A 752 26.31 -9.27 -16.45
N LYS A 753 27.13 -10.14 -17.03
CA LYS A 753 28.56 -10.24 -16.79
C LYS A 753 29.33 -9.58 -17.92
N LEU A 754 30.37 -8.84 -17.54
CA LEU A 754 31.30 -8.21 -18.45
C LEU A 754 32.42 -9.19 -18.80
N TYR A 755 32.46 -9.65 -20.04
CA TYR A 755 33.49 -10.56 -20.54
C TYR A 755 34.02 -10.02 -21.89
N GLN A 756 35.34 -10.07 -22.09
CA GLN A 756 36.01 -9.64 -23.34
C GLN A 756 35.60 -8.24 -23.84
N ILE A 757 35.56 -7.24 -22.96
CA ILE A 757 35.41 -5.82 -23.35
C ILE A 757 36.63 -5.35 -24.16
N ASP A 758 36.40 -4.61 -25.24
CA ASP A 758 37.40 -3.78 -25.94
C ASP A 758 37.88 -2.62 -25.02
N GLN A 759 38.68 -2.92 -24.00
CA GLN A 759 39.16 -1.93 -23.02
C GLN A 759 39.88 -0.76 -23.71
N ASP A 760 40.68 -1.07 -24.73
CA ASP A 760 41.34 -0.12 -25.63
C ASP A 760 40.38 0.88 -26.28
N LYS A 761 39.17 0.44 -26.67
CA LYS A 761 38.18 1.29 -27.36
C LYS A 761 37.58 2.31 -26.40
N VAL A 762 37.22 1.87 -25.20
CA VAL A 762 36.70 2.73 -24.12
C VAL A 762 37.79 3.69 -23.62
N ALA A 763 39.04 3.21 -23.45
CA ALA A 763 40.16 4.05 -23.03
C ALA A 763 40.51 5.14 -24.06
N ARG A 764 40.53 4.80 -25.36
CA ARG A 764 40.75 5.78 -26.45
C ARG A 764 39.61 6.81 -26.53
N LEU A 765 38.36 6.38 -26.40
CA LEU A 765 37.19 7.27 -26.34
C LEU A 765 37.32 8.26 -25.17
N PHE A 766 37.62 7.77 -23.96
CA PHE A 766 37.77 8.61 -22.77
C PHE A 766 38.92 9.63 -22.90
N ALA A 767 40.04 9.22 -23.50
CA ALA A 767 41.17 10.11 -23.77
C ALA A 767 40.83 11.19 -24.83
N ASP A 768 40.13 10.82 -25.91
CA ASP A 768 39.64 11.76 -26.93
C ASP A 768 38.64 12.76 -26.33
N MET A 769 37.62 12.26 -25.62
CA MET A 769 36.62 13.05 -24.89
C MET A 769 37.28 14.08 -23.97
N ARG A 770 38.18 13.65 -23.08
CA ARG A 770 38.83 14.53 -22.11
C ARG A 770 39.71 15.59 -22.77
N ARG A 771 40.41 15.26 -23.85
CA ARG A 771 41.21 16.21 -24.66
C ARG A 771 40.32 17.28 -25.28
N GLU A 772 39.16 16.90 -25.81
CA GLU A 772 38.28 17.81 -26.53
C GLU A 772 37.39 18.66 -25.60
N SER A 773 37.06 18.17 -24.39
CA SER A 773 36.48 19.01 -23.33
C SER A 773 37.41 20.15 -22.91
N LEU A 774 38.70 19.84 -22.68
CA LEU A 774 39.71 20.85 -22.31
C LEU A 774 39.87 21.93 -23.38
N ALA A 775 39.88 21.53 -24.67
CA ALA A 775 39.98 22.47 -25.79
C ALA A 775 38.74 23.37 -25.97
N THR A 776 37.57 22.92 -25.50
CA THR A 776 36.28 23.61 -25.69
C THR A 776 35.93 24.56 -24.53
N GLY A 777 36.61 24.45 -23.38
CA GLY A 777 36.15 25.03 -22.13
C GLY A 777 34.81 24.41 -21.70
N ALA A 778 34.71 23.09 -21.85
CA ALA A 778 33.52 22.31 -21.53
C ALA A 778 33.57 21.78 -20.09
N TYR A 779 32.40 21.32 -19.61
CA TYR A 779 32.28 20.57 -18.37
C TYR A 779 33.32 19.41 -18.29
N PRO A 780 34.10 19.29 -17.20
CA PRO A 780 35.23 18.36 -17.12
C PRO A 780 34.82 16.89 -16.96
N ILE A 781 35.19 16.06 -17.93
CA ILE A 781 34.88 14.62 -17.92
C ILE A 781 35.76 13.88 -16.89
N THR A 782 35.10 13.42 -15.82
CA THR A 782 35.66 12.59 -14.74
C THR A 782 35.52 11.09 -15.02
N VAL A 783 36.19 10.25 -14.22
CA VAL A 783 36.11 8.77 -14.32
C VAL A 783 34.68 8.22 -14.17
N ARG A 784 33.78 8.94 -13.46
CA ARG A 784 32.36 8.55 -13.31
C ARG A 784 31.64 8.38 -14.65
N HIS A 785 32.06 9.09 -15.70
CA HIS A 785 31.49 8.95 -17.06
C HIS A 785 31.95 7.66 -17.76
N LEU A 786 33.14 7.14 -17.42
CA LEU A 786 33.61 5.83 -17.90
C LEU A 786 32.80 4.71 -17.21
N GLU A 787 32.56 4.85 -15.90
CA GLU A 787 31.65 3.96 -15.17
C GLU A 787 30.22 4.03 -15.72
N ALA A 788 29.72 5.22 -16.06
CA ALA A 788 28.39 5.41 -16.67
C ALA A 788 28.27 4.64 -18.00
N ILE A 789 29.26 4.68 -18.89
CA ILE A 789 29.26 3.89 -20.14
C ILE A 789 29.14 2.38 -19.83
N ILE A 790 29.80 1.89 -18.76
CA ILE A 790 29.70 0.50 -18.33
C ILE A 790 28.31 0.18 -17.75
N ARG A 791 27.73 1.05 -16.90
CA ARG A 791 26.35 0.87 -16.39
C ARG A 791 25.33 0.84 -17.53
N ILE A 792 25.48 1.73 -18.52
CA ILE A 792 24.61 1.83 -19.69
C ILE A 792 24.72 0.57 -20.56
N SER A 793 25.91 0.00 -20.75
CA SER A 793 26.06 -1.26 -21.50
C SER A 793 25.43 -2.45 -20.77
N GLU A 794 25.44 -2.46 -19.44
CA GLU A 794 24.72 -3.45 -18.62
C GLU A 794 23.20 -3.27 -18.69
N ALA A 795 22.70 -2.03 -18.66
CA ALA A 795 21.27 -1.75 -18.82
C ALA A 795 20.77 -2.18 -20.21
N PHE A 796 21.50 -1.89 -21.30
CA PHE A 796 21.18 -2.44 -22.64
C PHE A 796 21.21 -3.98 -22.65
N CYS A 797 22.14 -4.61 -21.92
CA CYS A 797 22.22 -6.06 -21.80
C CYS A 797 20.99 -6.65 -21.07
N LYS A 798 20.48 -5.99 -20.02
CA LYS A 798 19.21 -6.33 -19.37
C LYS A 798 18.00 -6.13 -20.28
N MET A 799 17.97 -5.07 -21.11
CA MET A 799 16.89 -4.85 -22.10
C MET A 799 16.79 -5.99 -23.13
N ARG A 800 17.87 -6.75 -23.35
CA ARG A 800 17.90 -7.99 -24.16
C ARG A 800 17.73 -9.28 -23.35
N LEU A 801 17.52 -9.19 -22.03
CA LEU A 801 17.51 -10.31 -21.07
C LEU A 801 18.69 -11.27 -21.26
N SER A 802 19.88 -10.70 -21.40
CA SER A 802 21.12 -11.40 -21.74
C SER A 802 22.11 -11.35 -20.58
N ASP A 803 22.72 -12.49 -20.24
CA ASP A 803 23.71 -12.57 -19.15
C ASP A 803 25.12 -12.10 -19.57
N TYR A 804 25.33 -11.74 -20.84
CA TYR A 804 26.64 -11.36 -21.39
C TYR A 804 26.54 -10.09 -22.22
N CYS A 805 27.26 -9.05 -21.80
CA CYS A 805 27.34 -7.78 -22.53
C CYS A 805 28.10 -7.97 -23.85
N ALA A 806 27.49 -7.58 -24.96
CA ALA A 806 28.08 -7.69 -26.29
C ALA A 806 28.72 -6.36 -26.72
N ALA A 807 29.69 -6.41 -27.64
CA ALA A 807 30.30 -5.22 -28.24
C ALA A 807 29.27 -4.25 -28.87
N GLN A 808 28.10 -4.76 -29.30
CA GLN A 808 26.99 -3.95 -29.81
C GLN A 808 26.29 -3.12 -28.71
N ASP A 809 26.18 -3.64 -27.48
CA ASP A 809 25.63 -2.90 -26.34
C ASP A 809 26.61 -1.80 -25.90
N ILE A 810 27.91 -2.08 -25.98
CA ILE A 810 28.98 -1.11 -25.69
C ILE A 810 28.99 0.00 -26.75
N ASP A 811 28.86 -0.32 -28.05
CA ASP A 811 28.79 0.70 -29.09
C ASP A 811 27.52 1.56 -28.99
N ARG A 812 26.39 0.97 -28.56
CA ARG A 812 25.16 1.70 -28.22
C ARG A 812 25.35 2.61 -26.99
N ALA A 813 26.01 2.12 -25.93
CA ALA A 813 26.33 2.90 -24.73
C ALA A 813 27.27 4.08 -25.05
N ILE A 814 28.28 3.85 -25.88
CA ILE A 814 29.20 4.87 -26.37
C ILE A 814 28.44 5.92 -27.20
N ALA A 815 27.52 5.51 -28.09
CA ALA A 815 26.71 6.45 -28.87
C ALA A 815 25.87 7.35 -27.95
N VAL A 816 25.12 6.79 -26.99
CA VAL A 816 24.32 7.58 -26.03
C VAL A 816 25.17 8.56 -25.22
N ALA A 817 26.35 8.12 -24.73
CA ALA A 817 27.26 8.99 -23.98
C ALA A 817 27.88 10.09 -24.85
N VAL A 818 28.24 9.80 -26.10
CA VAL A 818 28.74 10.80 -27.06
C VAL A 818 27.65 11.80 -27.45
N ASP A 819 26.44 11.34 -27.76
CA ASP A 819 25.34 12.20 -28.20
C ASP A 819 24.85 13.10 -27.06
N SER A 820 24.79 12.59 -25.82
CA SER A 820 24.58 13.39 -24.60
C SER A 820 25.68 14.45 -24.42
N PHE A 821 26.96 14.06 -24.51
CA PHE A 821 28.09 14.99 -24.41
C PHE A 821 28.01 16.07 -25.49
N VAL A 822 27.88 15.71 -26.77
CA VAL A 822 27.78 16.64 -27.91
C VAL A 822 26.49 17.49 -27.84
N GLY A 823 25.43 16.98 -27.21
CA GLY A 823 24.19 17.69 -26.89
C GLY A 823 24.37 18.84 -25.90
N SER A 824 25.26 18.71 -24.92
CA SER A 824 25.58 19.77 -23.94
C SER A 824 26.41 20.94 -24.50
N GLN A 825 27.08 20.76 -25.65
CA GLN A 825 28.09 21.71 -26.12
C GLN A 825 27.57 22.93 -26.90
N LYS A 826 28.38 23.99 -26.88
CA LYS A 826 28.23 25.22 -27.67
C LYS A 826 28.10 24.90 -29.15
N ILE A 827 27.22 25.60 -29.88
CA ILE A 827 26.98 25.36 -31.32
C ILE A 827 28.27 25.41 -32.17
N SER A 828 29.19 26.32 -31.84
CA SER A 828 30.50 26.46 -32.51
C SER A 828 31.35 25.20 -32.43
N ALA A 829 31.40 24.56 -31.26
CA ALA A 829 32.11 23.30 -31.05
C ALA A 829 31.31 22.09 -31.57
N LYS A 830 29.97 22.09 -31.48
CA LYS A 830 29.11 20.94 -31.83
C LYS A 830 29.41 20.38 -33.23
N LYS A 831 29.62 21.25 -34.24
CA LYS A 831 29.97 20.85 -35.62
C LYS A 831 31.43 20.37 -35.82
N ALA A 832 32.32 20.56 -34.85
CA ALA A 832 33.68 20.00 -34.85
C ALA A 832 33.69 18.65 -34.12
N LEU A 833 33.14 18.61 -32.90
CA LEU A 833 33.04 17.41 -32.06
C LEU A 833 32.25 16.29 -32.76
N ALA A 834 31.11 16.61 -33.39
CA ALA A 834 30.34 15.63 -34.16
C ALA A 834 31.11 15.02 -35.36
N ARG A 835 32.16 15.69 -35.86
CA ARG A 835 33.07 15.11 -36.87
C ARG A 835 34.21 14.31 -36.24
N ALA A 836 34.73 14.73 -35.10
CA ALA A 836 35.78 14.01 -34.36
C ALA A 836 35.27 12.66 -33.79
N PHE A 837 34.05 12.63 -33.25
CA PHE A 837 33.41 11.43 -32.71
C PHE A 837 32.57 10.63 -33.72
N ALA A 838 32.48 11.05 -35.00
CA ALA A 838 31.75 10.32 -36.05
C ALA A 838 32.20 8.85 -36.20
N LYS A 839 33.49 8.58 -35.95
CA LYS A 839 34.11 7.24 -35.89
C LYS A 839 33.52 6.30 -34.81
N TYR A 840 32.75 6.83 -33.85
CA TYR A 840 32.08 6.07 -32.80
C TYR A 840 30.54 6.07 -32.98
N THR A 841 29.94 7.15 -33.50
CA THR A 841 28.47 7.25 -33.65
C THR A 841 27.91 6.64 -34.93
N LEU A 842 28.72 6.48 -35.98
CA LEU A 842 28.25 5.92 -37.27
C LEU A 842 27.97 4.40 -37.25
N ASN A 843 28.32 3.70 -36.16
CA ASN A 843 28.07 2.26 -35.99
C ASN A 843 26.63 1.91 -35.59
N ARG A 844 25.60 2.58 -36.13
CA ARG A 844 24.19 2.12 -36.02
C ARG A 844 23.94 0.99 -37.04
N PRO A 845 23.78 -0.30 -36.64
CA PRO A 845 23.45 -1.37 -37.57
C PRO A 845 22.02 -1.19 -38.10
N GLY A 846 21.89 -0.64 -39.31
CA GLY A 846 20.60 -0.35 -39.94
C GLY A 846 20.53 1.01 -40.64
N ALA A 847 21.50 1.92 -40.42
CA ALA A 847 21.57 3.19 -41.13
C ALA A 847 21.98 2.98 -42.61
N VAL A 848 20.99 2.77 -43.48
CA VAL A 848 21.21 2.62 -44.94
C VAL A 848 21.92 3.86 -45.48
N ARG A 849 23.07 3.65 -46.16
CA ARG A 849 23.72 4.70 -46.95
C ARG A 849 22.75 5.17 -48.04
N ALA A 850 22.15 6.35 -47.86
CA ALA A 850 21.59 7.09 -48.97
C ALA A 850 22.72 7.37 -49.98
N PRO A 851 22.64 6.88 -51.23
CA PRO A 851 23.72 7.05 -52.19
C PRO A 851 23.85 8.53 -52.56
N ALA A 852 24.99 9.13 -52.26
CA ALA A 852 25.27 10.51 -52.64
C ALA A 852 25.18 10.64 -54.17
N ARG A 853 24.35 11.57 -54.65
CA ARG A 853 24.08 11.78 -56.08
C ARG A 853 25.37 12.00 -56.87
N ALA A 854 25.78 11.00 -57.65
CA ALA A 854 26.75 11.18 -58.72
C ALA A 854 26.08 12.04 -59.82
N ALA A 855 26.54 13.28 -59.98
CA ALA A 855 26.03 14.20 -60.99
C ALA A 855 27.14 15.09 -61.54
N ARG A 856 27.14 15.27 -62.86
CA ARG A 856 28.07 16.10 -63.67
C ARG A 856 29.51 15.59 -63.78
N THR A 857 29.74 14.66 -64.70
CA THR A 857 31.03 14.59 -65.43
C THR A 857 30.90 14.12 -66.88
N GLU A 858 29.73 14.30 -67.52
CA GLU A 858 29.54 14.05 -68.96
C GLU A 858 28.90 15.26 -69.68
N ARG A 859 29.76 16.05 -70.35
CA ARG A 859 29.53 16.88 -71.56
C ARG A 859 30.79 17.74 -71.76
N VAL A 860 31.11 18.06 -73.03
CA VAL A 860 32.43 18.56 -73.50
C VAL A 860 33.46 17.42 -73.51
N ALA A 861 34.00 16.98 -74.66
CA ALA A 861 33.74 17.37 -76.06
C ALA A 861 33.93 16.16 -77.02
N ALA A 862 34.08 16.48 -78.32
CA ALA A 862 34.49 15.56 -79.38
C ALA A 862 35.92 15.03 -79.20
#